data_AF-A0A5J5TZ19-F1
#
_entry.id   AF-A0A5J5TZ19-F1
#
_cell.length_a   1.000
_cell.length_b   1.000
_cell.length_c   1.000
_cell.angle_alpha   90.00
_cell.angle_beta   90.00
_cell.angle_gamma   90.00
#
_symmetry.space_group_name_H-M   'P 1'
#
loop_
_entity.id
_entity.type
_entity.pdbx_description
1 polymer ?
#
loop_
_entity_poly.entity_id
_entity_poly.type
_entity_poly.pdbx_seq_one_letter_code
_entity_poly.pdbx_strand_id
1 'polypeptide(L)'
;MSSEKLIAEDVMRSDEPRYGSTATLAWSGSFVRCGENDSIFEELPKATIVSVSRPDTGDMSPMLLSYTIEVQYKQFKWRLLKKASQVLYLHFALKKRALIEEFHEKQEQVKEWLQSLGIVDQVAVVQDDDEPDDGAFPLHNEGSSRNRNVPSIAALPILRPTLGRQQTVCDKAKVAMQGYLNHFLGNLDIVNSREVCKFLEVSKFSFSREYGPKLKEGYVMVKHLSKVTGDDDVGCFPCQWFSCWSNNWRKVWAVMKPGFLALLEDPFDTKLLDIIVFDVLPTSNDDVKSQVYLAEQIKEHNPLYYAFRVSCGSWSMDLRVTSVGAPEGWCYPHRFSSFAPPRGLNEDGSQAQWYVDGKAAFEAIASSIEKAKSELYLRRPFESNPSSRLDALLESKAKQGVQIYVLLYKEVSIALKINSLYSKKLLHNIHENIKVLRYPDHLSTGIYLWSHHEKLVIIDYQICFIGGLDLCFGRYDTAEHRVGDCTPVTWPGKDYYNPRESEPNSWEESMKDELDRGKYPRMPWHDVHCALWGPPCRDVARHFVQRWNHAKRNKAVHEQKIPLLMPQHHMVLPHYMGNREIDIECKGDVNQRELSRQESFSSPSPFEDIPLLLPQESDGLAVSNGDQKSNGSDAQITGTADDHYCMDPQRVLEANEMPQSDMEIPDEWWETTVTDYNEASVGEYGEIGPRIPCHCQVIRSVSQWSAGTSQTEDSIHSAYCSLIENAEHFIYIENQFFISGLAEDEIIQNRVSEALYRRILRAHKEEKCVRVIVVIPLLPGFQGGLDDFGAATVRALVDWQYRTISREKTSILHHLKTKLGPKTWDYISFYGLRSYGRLSDSCPIATSQVYVHSKLMIIDDRLAVIGSSNINDRSLLGSRDSEIGVVIEDKEFLESSMNGEPWKSGKFAHSLRCSLWCEHLGLHPGEISKINDPVLEQTYRKLWVATAETNSKIFQDRADLRQDMANWKDKLGHTTIDLGVAPERLETVDNGEIKTEDPMERLKMVKGHLVVFPLKFMSQEDLRPVFNEREFYASPQVFH
;
A
#
# COMPACT_ATOMS: atom_id res chain seq x y z
N MET A 1 -19.25 0.35 51.38
CA MET A 1 -19.96 0.94 52.54
C MET A 1 -18.93 1.34 53.58
N SER A 2 -19.21 2.39 54.36
CA SER A 2 -18.51 2.84 55.61
C SER A 2 -16.99 3.13 55.55
N SER A 3 -16.43 4.14 56.22
CA SER A 3 -16.90 5.49 56.65
C SER A 3 -15.71 6.23 57.32
N GLU A 4 -15.79 7.56 57.45
CA GLU A 4 -14.66 8.44 57.85
C GLU A 4 -14.36 8.51 59.37
N LYS A 5 -13.15 9.01 59.69
CA LYS A 5 -12.74 9.84 60.85
C LYS A 5 -11.31 10.38 60.61
N LEU A 6 -10.89 11.65 60.80
CA LEU A 6 -11.27 12.82 61.64
C LEU A 6 -10.93 12.64 63.14
N ILE A 7 -10.31 13.56 63.91
CA ILE A 7 -10.01 15.02 63.76
C ILE A 7 -8.84 15.48 64.70
N ALA A 8 -8.21 16.66 64.46
CA ALA A 8 -7.60 17.67 65.40
C ALA A 8 -6.31 18.33 64.79
N GLU A 9 -6.06 19.65 64.63
CA GLU A 9 -6.45 20.99 65.21
C GLU A 9 -5.53 21.53 66.34
N ASP A 10 -5.26 22.84 66.53
CA ASP A 10 -5.67 24.11 65.82
C ASP A 10 -4.46 24.76 65.03
N VAL A 11 -3.85 25.96 65.21
CA VAL A 11 -3.89 27.06 66.22
C VAL A 11 -3.75 28.47 65.57
N MET A 12 -4.86 29.24 65.50
CA MET A 12 -5.02 30.73 65.58
C MET A 12 -4.23 31.77 64.72
N ARG A 13 -5.02 32.63 64.02
CA ARG A 13 -5.01 34.13 63.92
C ARG A 13 -4.10 34.95 62.95
N SER A 14 -4.77 35.48 61.91
CA SER A 14 -4.94 36.91 61.48
C SER A 14 -3.78 37.92 61.45
N ASP A 15 -3.56 38.54 60.27
CA ASP A 15 -3.82 39.99 60.04
C ASP A 15 -3.81 40.35 58.53
N GLU A 16 -4.22 41.58 58.16
CA GLU A 16 -4.58 41.99 56.78
C GLU A 16 -3.55 42.98 56.11
N PRO A 17 -3.79 43.65 54.96
CA PRO A 17 -2.88 43.61 53.81
C PRO A 17 -1.96 44.84 53.65
N ARG A 18 -1.00 44.77 52.71
CA ARG A 18 -0.21 45.94 52.26
C ARG A 18 -0.01 46.02 50.75
N TYR A 19 0.03 47.26 50.26
CA TYR A 19 0.30 47.65 48.87
C TYR A 19 1.73 47.28 48.43
N GLY A 20 1.90 47.04 47.13
CA GLY A 20 3.20 47.06 46.45
C GLY A 20 3.15 47.96 45.22
N SER A 21 4.15 48.83 45.04
CA SER A 21 4.22 49.76 43.91
C SER A 21 5.55 49.63 43.15
N THR A 22 5.45 49.49 41.82
CA THR A 22 6.42 49.94 40.80
C THR A 22 7.92 49.83 41.09
N ALA A 23 8.58 48.90 40.39
CA ALA A 23 10.01 49.02 40.05
C ALA A 23 10.20 48.74 38.55
N THR A 24 11.05 49.54 37.89
CA THR A 24 11.21 49.55 36.43
C THR A 24 12.18 48.49 35.93
N LEU A 25 11.91 47.90 34.76
CA LEU A 25 12.90 47.15 33.97
C LEU A 25 12.95 47.69 32.53
N ALA A 26 14.16 47.71 31.97
CA ALA A 26 14.46 48.47 30.75
C ALA A 26 14.13 47.71 29.46
N TRP A 27 13.69 48.45 28.44
CA TRP A 27 13.50 47.95 27.07
C TRP A 27 14.81 48.05 26.28
N SER A 28 15.44 46.91 25.99
CA SER A 28 16.53 46.80 25.01
C SER A 28 15.96 46.29 23.68
N GLY A 29 15.82 47.18 22.70
CA GLY A 29 15.26 46.85 21.39
C GLY A 29 16.18 45.95 20.56
N SER A 30 15.84 44.68 20.42
CA SER A 30 16.43 43.76 19.44
C SER A 30 15.53 43.66 18.21
N PHE A 31 16.06 43.95 17.02
CA PHE A 31 15.32 43.83 15.77
C PHE A 31 15.15 42.34 15.40
N VAL A 32 13.96 41.80 15.67
CA VAL A 32 13.56 40.49 15.14
C VAL A 32 13.36 40.60 13.62
N ARG A 33 14.20 39.91 12.84
CA ARG A 33 13.97 39.71 11.40
C ARG A 33 12.67 38.91 11.19
N CYS A 34 11.94 39.18 10.11
CA CYS A 34 10.86 38.27 9.69
C CYS A 34 11.43 36.86 9.43
N GLY A 35 10.65 35.84 9.79
CA GLY A 35 11.06 34.44 9.68
C GLY A 35 11.13 33.94 8.24
N GLU A 36 11.95 32.90 8.02
CA GLU A 36 12.39 32.44 6.70
C GLU A 36 11.36 31.54 5.96
N ASN A 37 10.13 31.43 6.46
CA ASN A 37 9.17 30.36 6.08
C ASN A 37 7.94 30.79 5.25
N ASP A 38 7.85 32.05 4.80
CA ASP A 38 6.66 32.60 4.13
C ASP A 38 6.76 32.75 2.61
N SER A 39 7.84 32.29 1.97
CA SER A 39 7.96 32.26 0.51
C SER A 39 7.37 31.00 -0.14
N ILE A 40 6.93 31.14 -1.39
CA ILE A 40 6.55 30.07 -2.34
C ILE A 40 7.53 30.05 -3.53
N PHE A 41 8.04 31.23 -3.91
CA PHE A 41 9.07 31.45 -4.91
C PHE A 41 10.40 31.82 -4.26
N GLU A 42 11.42 30.98 -4.46
CA GLU A 42 12.82 31.23 -4.06
C GLU A 42 13.57 32.05 -5.12
N GLU A 43 13.25 31.82 -6.40
CA GLU A 43 13.75 32.55 -7.57
C GLU A 43 12.59 33.22 -8.32
N LEU A 44 12.89 34.22 -9.17
CA LEU A 44 11.85 34.93 -9.92
C LEU A 44 11.25 34.04 -11.03
N PRO A 45 9.94 33.73 -11.02
CA PRO A 45 9.29 33.02 -12.10
C PRO A 45 9.17 33.90 -13.35
N LYS A 46 9.16 33.27 -14.53
CA LYS A 46 8.97 33.94 -15.82
C LYS A 46 7.54 33.72 -16.28
N ALA A 47 6.93 34.70 -16.94
CA ALA A 47 5.63 34.52 -17.58
C ALA A 47 5.60 35.18 -18.96
N THR A 48 4.88 34.55 -19.88
CA THR A 48 4.72 34.99 -21.27
C THR A 48 3.24 34.97 -21.65
N ILE A 49 2.74 36.06 -22.24
CA ILE A 49 1.40 36.06 -22.83
C ILE A 49 1.40 35.24 -24.11
N VAL A 50 0.72 34.09 -24.11
CA VAL A 50 0.55 33.23 -25.27
C VAL A 50 -0.40 33.91 -26.26
N SER A 51 -1.64 34.18 -25.82
CA SER A 51 -2.69 34.79 -26.63
C SER A 51 -3.55 35.77 -25.80
N VAL A 52 -4.28 36.63 -26.52
CA VAL A 52 -5.30 37.51 -25.96
C VAL A 52 -6.57 37.33 -26.78
N SER A 53 -7.66 36.95 -26.13
CA SER A 53 -8.97 36.74 -26.74
C SER A 53 -10.00 37.77 -26.26
N ARG A 54 -11.11 37.87 -27.01
CA ARG A 54 -12.27 38.70 -26.69
C ARG A 54 -13.53 37.86 -26.92
N PRO A 55 -14.54 37.88 -26.02
CA PRO A 55 -15.70 37.02 -26.13
C PRO A 55 -16.63 37.38 -27.29
N ASP A 56 -16.67 38.64 -27.75
CA ASP A 56 -17.55 39.04 -28.84
C ASP A 56 -16.99 40.23 -29.66
N THR A 57 -17.61 40.50 -30.81
CA THR A 57 -17.21 41.55 -31.76
C THR A 57 -17.96 42.87 -31.59
N GLY A 58 -19.17 42.84 -31.00
CA GLY A 58 -20.04 44.01 -30.87
C GLY A 58 -19.70 44.98 -29.73
N ASP A 59 -19.17 44.49 -28.61
CA ASP A 59 -18.80 45.32 -27.46
C ASP A 59 -17.35 45.82 -27.58
N MET A 60 -17.15 47.13 -27.42
CA MET A 60 -15.84 47.79 -27.48
C MET A 60 -15.14 47.95 -26.12
N SER A 61 -15.73 47.48 -25.01
CA SER A 61 -15.15 47.47 -23.67
C SER A 61 -13.79 46.73 -23.59
N PRO A 62 -12.74 47.35 -23.03
CA PRO A 62 -11.46 46.69 -22.77
C PRO A 62 -11.49 45.65 -21.65
N MET A 63 -12.45 45.72 -20.72
CA MET A 63 -12.54 44.80 -19.58
C MET A 63 -12.91 43.36 -19.97
N LEU A 64 -13.40 43.16 -21.19
CA LEU A 64 -13.76 41.86 -21.75
C LEU A 64 -12.55 41.05 -22.28
N LEU A 65 -11.34 41.62 -22.32
CA LEU A 65 -10.16 40.90 -22.78
C LEU A 65 -9.79 39.77 -21.82
N SER A 66 -9.46 38.60 -22.38
CA SER A 66 -8.98 37.43 -21.64
C SER A 66 -7.57 37.06 -22.10
N TYR A 67 -6.67 36.88 -21.15
CA TYR A 67 -5.24 36.66 -21.37
C TYR A 67 -4.90 35.20 -21.06
N THR A 68 -4.31 34.50 -22.03
CA THR A 68 -3.66 33.20 -21.78
C THR A 68 -2.20 33.46 -21.43
N ILE A 69 -1.85 33.21 -20.17
CA ILE A 69 -0.52 33.43 -19.60
C ILE A 69 0.13 32.06 -19.42
N GLU A 70 1.29 31.82 -20.02
CA GLU A 70 2.14 30.67 -19.70
C GLU A 70 3.18 31.12 -18.67
N VAL A 71 3.26 30.45 -17.53
CA VAL A 71 4.19 30.74 -16.44
C VAL A 71 5.17 29.58 -16.30
N GLN A 72 6.44 29.90 -16.09
CA GLN A 72 7.54 28.96 -15.85
C GLN A 72 8.28 29.31 -14.56
N TYR A 73 8.53 28.30 -13.72
CA TYR A 73 9.32 28.41 -12.49
C TYR A 73 10.11 27.11 -12.29
N LYS A 74 11.44 27.19 -12.14
CA LYS A 74 12.33 26.03 -12.22
C LYS A 74 11.96 25.16 -13.45
N GLN A 75 11.74 23.85 -13.28
CA GLN A 75 11.29 22.95 -14.34
C GLN A 75 9.76 22.91 -14.56
N PHE A 76 8.96 23.61 -13.76
CA PHE A 76 7.49 23.61 -13.87
C PHE A 76 6.99 24.66 -14.87
N LYS A 77 6.00 24.27 -15.70
CA LYS A 77 5.25 25.16 -16.59
C LYS A 77 3.75 24.95 -16.42
N TRP A 78 2.97 26.03 -16.35
CA TRP A 78 1.51 25.97 -16.31
C TRP A 78 0.88 27.14 -17.07
N ARG A 79 -0.39 26.98 -17.48
CA ARG A 79 -1.15 28.01 -18.20
C ARG A 79 -2.30 28.53 -17.34
N LEU A 80 -2.45 29.84 -17.33
CA LEU A 80 -3.51 30.58 -16.65
C LEU A 80 -4.36 31.27 -17.72
N LEU A 81 -5.68 31.28 -17.53
CA LEU A 81 -6.61 32.13 -18.28
C LEU A 81 -7.17 33.18 -17.32
N LYS A 82 -6.94 34.46 -17.58
CA LYS A 82 -7.35 35.57 -16.70
C LYS A 82 -8.11 36.66 -17.45
N LYS A 83 -9.24 37.11 -16.92
CA LYS A 83 -9.98 38.29 -17.41
C LYS A 83 -9.18 39.57 -17.10
N ALA A 84 -9.31 40.62 -17.91
CA ALA A 84 -8.72 41.93 -17.62
C ALA A 84 -9.15 42.48 -16.24
N SER A 85 -10.40 42.25 -15.84
CA SER A 85 -10.92 42.62 -14.50
C SER A 85 -10.10 42.02 -13.35
N GLN A 86 -9.63 40.78 -13.47
CA GLN A 86 -8.82 40.11 -12.44
C GLN A 86 -7.41 40.71 -12.32
N VAL A 87 -6.84 41.20 -13.42
CA VAL A 87 -5.55 41.92 -13.43
C VAL A 87 -5.69 43.28 -12.72
N LEU A 88 -6.83 43.95 -12.90
CA LEU A 88 -7.14 45.22 -12.23
C LEU A 88 -7.38 45.02 -10.73
N TYR A 89 -8.12 43.98 -10.35
CA TYR A 89 -8.30 43.61 -8.94
C TYR A 89 -6.94 43.37 -8.26
N LEU A 90 -6.02 42.64 -8.90
CA LEU A 90 -4.65 42.48 -8.41
C LEU A 90 -3.93 43.83 -8.25
N HIS A 91 -4.05 44.75 -9.22
CA HIS A 91 -3.43 46.08 -9.13
C HIS A 91 -3.96 46.90 -7.94
N PHE A 92 -5.28 46.90 -7.73
CA PHE A 92 -5.90 47.59 -6.58
C PHE A 92 -5.53 46.93 -5.25
N ALA A 93 -5.50 45.60 -5.18
CA ALA A 93 -5.13 44.85 -3.98
C ALA A 93 -3.69 45.18 -3.54
N LEU A 94 -2.73 45.16 -4.47
CA LEU A 94 -1.34 45.57 -4.23
C LEU A 94 -1.21 47.04 -3.80
N LYS A 95 -2.13 47.92 -4.23
CA LYS A 95 -2.18 49.34 -3.82
C LYS A 95 -3.01 49.62 -2.57
N LYS A 96 -3.68 48.64 -1.95
CA LYS A 96 -4.82 48.88 -1.01
C LYS A 96 -4.47 49.68 0.26
N ARG A 97 -3.20 49.77 0.68
CA ARG A 97 -2.76 50.71 1.74
C ARG A 97 -2.42 52.11 1.19
N ALA A 98 -1.58 52.20 0.14
CA ALA A 98 -1.20 53.48 -0.47
C ALA A 98 -2.41 54.26 -1.02
N LEU A 99 -3.42 53.56 -1.55
CA LEU A 99 -4.66 54.19 -2.02
C LEU A 99 -5.50 54.81 -0.90
N ILE A 100 -5.38 54.39 0.36
CA ILE A 100 -6.16 54.98 1.47
C ILE A 100 -5.53 56.31 1.90
N GLU A 101 -4.20 56.36 1.99
CA GLU A 101 -3.45 57.61 2.22
C GLU A 101 -3.70 58.59 1.05
N GLU A 102 -3.59 58.13 -0.20
CA GLU A 102 -3.84 58.94 -1.41
C GLU A 102 -5.32 59.36 -1.56
N PHE A 103 -6.29 58.56 -1.11
CA PHE A 103 -7.72 58.95 -1.09
C PHE A 103 -8.00 60.13 -0.15
N HIS A 104 -7.35 60.16 1.02
CA HIS A 104 -7.53 61.23 2.00
C HIS A 104 -6.95 62.58 1.52
N GLU A 105 -5.95 62.56 0.64
CA GLU A 105 -5.39 63.78 0.04
C GLU A 105 -6.04 64.18 -1.30
N LYS A 106 -6.65 63.26 -2.07
CA LYS A 106 -6.94 63.48 -3.51
C LYS A 106 -8.32 63.01 -4.02
N GLN A 107 -9.38 63.11 -3.21
CA GLN A 107 -10.73 62.67 -3.63
C GLN A 107 -11.19 63.20 -5.02
N GLU A 108 -10.91 64.46 -5.36
CA GLU A 108 -11.33 65.06 -6.65
C GLU A 108 -10.65 64.37 -7.85
N GLN A 109 -9.34 64.13 -7.81
CA GLN A 109 -8.60 63.53 -8.93
C GLN A 109 -9.01 62.07 -9.17
N VAL A 110 -9.37 61.32 -8.11
CA VAL A 110 -9.93 59.96 -8.26
C VAL A 110 -11.33 60.00 -8.88
N LYS A 111 -12.12 61.04 -8.58
CA LYS A 111 -13.45 61.26 -9.16
C LYS A 111 -13.39 61.57 -10.65
N GLU A 112 -12.48 62.48 -11.06
CA GLU A 112 -12.18 62.73 -12.48
C GLU A 112 -11.67 61.47 -13.18
N TRP A 113 -10.82 60.67 -12.51
CA TRP A 113 -10.31 59.42 -13.07
C TRP A 113 -11.43 58.40 -13.33
N LEU A 114 -12.35 58.20 -12.39
CA LEU A 114 -13.53 57.33 -12.55
C LEU A 114 -14.52 57.86 -13.60
N GLN A 115 -14.72 59.18 -13.69
CA GLN A 115 -15.47 59.82 -14.77
C GLN A 115 -14.79 59.58 -16.14
N SER A 116 -13.46 59.71 -16.21
CA SER A 116 -12.70 59.46 -17.43
C SER A 116 -12.77 57.99 -17.91
N LEU A 117 -13.11 57.07 -17.01
CA LEU A 117 -13.36 55.64 -17.30
C LEU A 117 -14.81 55.35 -17.70
N GLY A 118 -15.74 56.29 -17.53
CA GLY A 118 -17.15 56.18 -17.96
C GLY A 118 -18.10 55.52 -16.96
N ILE A 119 -17.73 55.44 -15.67
CA ILE A 119 -18.37 54.53 -14.69
C ILE A 119 -19.59 55.14 -13.96
N VAL A 120 -19.94 56.42 -14.20
CA VAL A 120 -20.75 57.20 -13.24
C VAL A 120 -22.28 57.15 -13.44
N ASP A 121 -22.80 57.08 -14.66
CA ASP A 121 -24.24 57.29 -14.92
C ASP A 121 -25.11 56.01 -14.95
N GLN A 122 -24.60 54.88 -14.48
CA GLN A 122 -25.41 53.68 -14.21
C GLN A 122 -25.16 53.11 -12.80
N VAL A 123 -25.44 53.91 -11.77
CA VAL A 123 -25.74 53.38 -10.42
C VAL A 123 -27.19 52.88 -10.35
N ALA A 124 -27.54 52.00 -11.30
CA ALA A 124 -28.52 50.95 -11.06
C ALA A 124 -27.70 49.74 -10.60
N VAL A 125 -27.93 49.25 -9.39
CA VAL A 125 -27.09 48.20 -8.79
C VAL A 125 -27.32 46.86 -9.50
N VAL A 126 -26.48 46.59 -10.50
CA VAL A 126 -26.29 45.24 -11.04
C VAL A 126 -25.29 44.54 -10.13
N GLN A 127 -25.80 43.63 -9.30
CA GLN A 127 -24.98 42.65 -8.59
C GLN A 127 -24.53 41.58 -9.59
N ASP A 128 -23.41 41.83 -10.27
CA ASP A 128 -22.56 40.75 -10.74
C ASP A 128 -21.76 40.26 -9.53
N ASP A 129 -22.15 39.11 -8.96
CA ASP A 129 -21.53 38.48 -7.77
C ASP A 129 -20.13 37.86 -8.07
N ASP A 130 -19.32 38.53 -8.90
CA ASP A 130 -17.93 38.14 -9.27
C ASP A 130 -16.90 38.71 -8.24
N GLU A 131 -17.34 39.20 -7.07
CA GLU A 131 -16.48 39.43 -5.90
C GLU A 131 -16.09 38.10 -5.23
N PRO A 132 -14.79 37.80 -5.06
CA PRO A 132 -14.36 36.61 -4.32
C PRO A 132 -14.37 36.88 -2.81
N ASP A 133 -15.56 37.01 -2.20
CA ASP A 133 -15.83 37.26 -0.77
C ASP A 133 -14.71 36.75 0.17
N ASP A 134 -13.92 37.69 0.70
CA ASP A 134 -12.75 37.45 1.57
C ASP A 134 -12.98 38.24 2.87
N GLY A 135 -14.04 37.88 3.62
CA GLY A 135 -14.51 38.51 4.87
C GLY A 135 -13.55 38.43 6.08
N ALA A 136 -12.27 38.78 5.88
CA ALA A 136 -11.21 38.75 6.87
C ALA A 136 -10.60 40.15 7.10
N PHE A 137 -10.70 40.66 8.33
CA PHE A 137 -9.98 41.86 8.76
C PHE A 137 -8.49 41.55 9.01
N PRO A 138 -7.52 42.14 8.27
CA PRO A 138 -6.11 41.76 8.41
C PRO A 138 -5.42 42.47 9.59
N LEU A 139 -5.35 41.80 10.74
CA LEU A 139 -4.49 42.16 11.86
C LEU A 139 -3.02 41.81 11.55
N HIS A 140 -2.30 42.65 10.78
CA HIS A 140 -0.85 42.46 10.59
C HIS A 140 0.00 43.74 10.48
N ASN A 141 1.19 43.57 11.06
CA ASN A 141 2.26 44.53 11.41
C ASN A 141 2.65 45.54 10.31
N GLU A 142 3.20 46.69 10.72
CA GLU A 142 3.36 47.87 9.84
C GLU A 142 4.67 47.92 9.04
N GLY A 143 5.70 47.14 9.39
CA GLY A 143 7.08 47.39 8.96
C GLY A 143 7.46 47.09 7.49
N SER A 144 6.65 46.36 6.72
CA SER A 144 7.07 45.77 5.42
C SER A 144 6.51 46.46 4.16
N SER A 145 5.50 47.32 4.29
CA SER A 145 4.63 47.72 3.16
C SER A 145 5.29 48.53 2.03
N ARG A 146 6.38 49.27 2.30
CA ARG A 146 6.92 50.26 1.34
C ARG A 146 7.54 49.65 0.07
N ASN A 147 8.03 48.40 0.12
CA ASN A 147 8.70 47.74 -1.01
C ASN A 147 7.74 47.07 -2.02
N ARG A 148 6.43 47.02 -1.76
CA ARG A 148 5.47 46.20 -2.52
C ARG A 148 4.62 46.94 -3.56
N ASN A 149 4.90 48.22 -3.81
CA ASN A 149 4.08 49.08 -4.66
C ASN A 149 4.36 48.91 -6.17
N VAL A 150 3.32 48.62 -6.96
CA VAL A 150 3.37 48.64 -8.44
C VAL A 150 2.91 50.01 -8.97
N PRO A 151 3.69 50.71 -9.81
CA PRO A 151 3.31 52.00 -10.38
C PRO A 151 2.06 51.95 -11.27
N SER A 152 1.16 52.92 -11.13
CA SER A 152 -0.11 53.00 -11.91
C SER A 152 0.12 53.01 -13.43
N ILE A 153 1.27 53.53 -13.88
CA ILE A 153 1.65 53.60 -15.30
C ILE A 153 1.83 52.23 -15.95
N ALA A 154 2.03 51.16 -15.17
CA ALA A 154 2.12 49.79 -15.69
C ALA A 154 0.73 49.17 -15.98
N ALA A 155 -0.32 49.58 -15.27
CA ALA A 155 -1.68 49.05 -15.43
C ALA A 155 -2.53 49.83 -16.46
N LEU A 156 -2.30 51.15 -16.59
CA LEU A 156 -3.02 52.02 -17.53
C LEU A 156 -3.03 51.53 -19.00
N PRO A 157 -1.94 50.97 -19.57
CA PRO A 157 -1.95 50.45 -20.94
C PRO A 157 -2.82 49.20 -21.14
N ILE A 158 -3.11 48.43 -20.07
CA ILE A 158 -3.99 47.25 -20.10
C ILE A 158 -5.46 47.70 -20.22
N LEU A 159 -5.82 48.79 -19.53
CA LEU A 159 -7.14 49.41 -19.57
C LEU A 159 -7.47 50.04 -20.93
N ARG A 160 -6.47 50.58 -21.63
CA ARG A 160 -6.68 51.33 -22.89
C ARG A 160 -5.62 51.00 -23.95
N PRO A 161 -5.62 49.76 -24.51
CA PRO A 161 -4.97 49.53 -25.80
C PRO A 161 -5.61 50.46 -26.83
N THR A 162 -4.83 51.40 -27.38
CA THR A 162 -5.35 52.49 -28.23
C THR A 162 -6.11 51.95 -29.44
N LEU A 163 -7.35 52.40 -29.64
CA LEU A 163 -8.29 51.83 -30.61
C LEU A 163 -7.68 51.74 -32.03
N GLY A 164 -7.95 50.62 -32.69
CA GLY A 164 -7.45 50.27 -34.02
C GLY A 164 -8.14 49.00 -34.53
N ARG A 165 -7.68 48.46 -35.67
CA ARG A 165 -8.19 47.17 -36.18
C ARG A 165 -7.91 46.04 -35.18
N GLN A 166 -8.79 45.05 -35.16
CA GLN A 166 -8.93 44.03 -34.11
C GLN A 166 -7.60 43.39 -33.64
N GLN A 167 -6.75 42.91 -34.56
CA GLN A 167 -5.42 42.36 -34.22
C GLN A 167 -4.53 43.38 -33.49
N THR A 168 -4.46 44.63 -33.98
CA THR A 168 -3.65 45.70 -33.37
C THR A 168 -4.07 46.07 -31.94
N VAL A 169 -5.30 45.72 -31.52
CA VAL A 169 -5.76 45.88 -30.13
C VAL A 169 -5.25 44.73 -29.27
N CYS A 170 -5.40 43.48 -29.74
CA CYS A 170 -4.87 42.29 -29.05
C CYS A 170 -3.34 42.32 -28.91
N ASP A 171 -2.61 42.76 -29.94
CA ASP A 171 -1.14 42.87 -29.90
C ASP A 171 -0.67 43.95 -28.90
N LYS A 172 -1.32 45.11 -28.87
CA LYS A 172 -1.06 46.15 -27.86
C LYS A 172 -1.39 45.67 -26.45
N ALA A 173 -2.52 44.99 -26.27
CA ALA A 173 -2.91 44.41 -24.98
C ALA A 173 -1.92 43.33 -24.51
N LYS A 174 -1.42 42.50 -25.44
CA LYS A 174 -0.36 41.50 -25.19
C LYS A 174 0.92 42.15 -24.69
N VAL A 175 1.40 43.21 -25.35
CA VAL A 175 2.61 43.96 -24.92
C VAL A 175 2.38 44.68 -23.59
N ALA A 176 1.22 45.33 -23.40
CA ALA A 176 0.85 46.01 -22.16
C ALA A 176 0.84 45.04 -20.95
N MET A 177 0.13 43.92 -21.10
CA MET A 177 0.04 42.90 -20.05
C MET A 177 1.39 42.24 -19.78
N GLN A 178 2.22 42.01 -20.81
CA GLN A 178 3.58 41.52 -20.62
C GLN A 178 4.43 42.49 -19.81
N GLY A 179 4.36 43.80 -20.09
CA GLY A 179 5.04 44.83 -19.31
C GLY A 179 4.59 44.88 -17.85
N TYR A 180 3.29 44.62 -17.60
CA TYR A 180 2.74 44.53 -16.25
C TYR A 180 3.21 43.28 -15.49
N LEU A 181 3.17 42.11 -16.11
CA LEU A 181 3.71 40.86 -15.55
C LEU A 181 5.19 41.02 -15.18
N ASN A 182 6.00 41.55 -16.11
CA ASN A 182 7.43 41.79 -15.88
C ASN A 182 7.71 42.67 -14.66
N HIS A 183 6.78 43.53 -14.25
CA HIS A 183 6.97 44.41 -13.11
C HIS A 183 6.83 43.67 -11.76
N PHE A 184 5.77 42.89 -11.57
CA PHE A 184 5.54 42.20 -10.29
C PHE A 184 6.24 40.83 -10.19
N LEU A 185 6.51 40.18 -11.33
CA LEU A 185 7.40 39.00 -11.40
C LEU A 185 8.89 39.39 -11.37
N GLY A 186 9.21 40.69 -11.36
CA GLY A 186 10.57 41.22 -11.25
C GLY A 186 11.08 41.40 -9.82
N ASN A 187 10.28 41.09 -8.79
CA ASN A 187 10.62 41.32 -7.38
C ASN A 187 10.09 40.19 -6.47
N LEU A 188 10.99 39.58 -5.68
CA LEU A 188 10.66 38.47 -4.76
C LEU A 188 9.67 38.88 -3.65
N ASP A 189 9.73 40.13 -3.17
CA ASP A 189 8.80 40.65 -2.14
C ASP A 189 7.37 40.82 -2.67
N ILE A 190 7.20 40.95 -3.99
CA ILE A 190 5.91 41.16 -4.65
C ILE A 190 5.38 39.84 -5.19
N VAL A 191 6.22 38.99 -5.80
CA VAL A 191 5.75 37.70 -6.33
C VAL A 191 5.32 36.72 -5.24
N ASN A 192 5.88 36.85 -4.04
CA ASN A 192 5.45 36.15 -2.82
C ASN A 192 4.34 36.88 -2.05
N SER A 193 3.75 37.96 -2.57
CA SER A 193 2.57 38.56 -1.92
C SER A 193 1.36 37.61 -2.03
N ARG A 194 0.47 37.65 -1.04
CA ARG A 194 -0.70 36.76 -1.00
C ARG A 194 -1.59 36.98 -2.24
N GLU A 195 -1.69 38.23 -2.68
CA GLU A 195 -2.45 38.66 -3.85
C GLU A 195 -1.86 38.10 -5.15
N VAL A 196 -0.53 38.13 -5.32
CA VAL A 196 0.14 37.58 -6.50
C VAL A 196 0.10 36.06 -6.51
N CYS A 197 0.32 35.38 -5.38
CA CYS A 197 0.20 33.92 -5.32
C CYS A 197 -1.24 33.44 -5.60
N LYS A 198 -2.26 34.15 -5.05
CA LYS A 198 -3.68 33.94 -5.40
C LYS A 198 -3.92 34.13 -6.91
N PHE A 199 -3.33 35.16 -7.53
CA PHE A 199 -3.47 35.41 -8.98
C PHE A 199 -2.77 34.35 -9.83
N LEU A 200 -1.54 33.95 -9.48
CA LEU A 200 -0.76 32.94 -10.20
C LEU A 200 -1.25 31.49 -10.00
N GLU A 201 -2.24 31.31 -9.13
CA GLU A 201 -2.80 30.00 -8.73
C GLU A 201 -1.73 29.08 -8.15
N VAL A 202 -0.98 29.57 -7.16
CA VAL A 202 0.11 28.80 -6.50
C VAL A 202 -0.05 28.71 -4.99
N SER A 203 0.46 27.61 -4.44
CA SER A 203 0.57 27.30 -3.00
C SER A 203 1.96 26.73 -2.69
N LYS A 204 2.26 26.53 -1.40
CA LYS A 204 3.47 25.79 -0.98
C LYS A 204 3.55 24.36 -1.54
N PHE A 205 2.43 23.77 -1.99
CA PHE A 205 2.39 22.45 -2.62
C PHE A 205 2.43 22.46 -4.17
N SER A 206 2.43 23.63 -4.82
CA SER A 206 2.53 23.74 -6.28
C SER A 206 3.79 23.04 -6.82
N PHE A 207 4.94 23.33 -6.21
CA PHE A 207 6.26 23.00 -6.73
C PHE A 207 6.99 21.90 -5.95
N SER A 208 6.33 21.32 -4.94
CA SER A 208 6.80 20.14 -4.20
C SER A 208 6.96 18.96 -5.17
N ARG A 209 8.20 18.69 -5.60
CA ARG A 209 8.55 17.57 -6.52
C ARG A 209 7.96 16.24 -6.03
N GLU A 210 7.98 16.04 -4.71
CA GLU A 210 7.41 14.89 -4.01
C GLU A 210 5.94 14.59 -4.31
N TYR A 211 5.10 15.56 -4.71
CA TYR A 211 3.67 15.36 -5.07
C TYR A 211 3.36 15.48 -6.57
N GLY A 212 4.38 15.72 -7.40
CA GLY A 212 4.27 15.65 -8.86
C GLY A 212 3.83 16.96 -9.50
N PRO A 213 3.49 16.93 -10.81
CA PRO A 213 3.30 18.13 -11.61
C PRO A 213 2.21 19.03 -11.06
N LYS A 214 2.42 20.33 -11.20
CA LYS A 214 1.45 21.36 -10.84
C LYS A 214 0.27 21.32 -11.83
N LEU A 215 -0.93 20.99 -11.34
CA LEU A 215 -2.16 21.14 -12.11
C LEU A 215 -2.88 22.44 -11.71
N LYS A 216 -4.22 22.42 -11.70
CA LYS A 216 -5.08 23.55 -11.32
C LYS A 216 -5.09 23.76 -9.79
N GLU A 217 -5.10 25.00 -9.37
CA GLU A 217 -5.26 25.39 -7.96
C GLU A 217 -6.14 26.65 -7.86
N GLY A 218 -6.65 26.95 -6.68
CA GLY A 218 -7.46 28.14 -6.44
C GLY A 218 -8.43 27.99 -5.27
N TYR A 219 -9.11 29.08 -4.89
CA TYR A 219 -10.20 28.97 -3.93
C TYR A 219 -11.42 28.28 -4.52
N VAL A 220 -12.02 27.42 -3.71
CA VAL A 220 -13.29 26.75 -3.96
C VAL A 220 -14.17 26.87 -2.71
N MET A 221 -15.49 26.81 -2.88
CA MET A 221 -16.40 26.70 -1.73
C MET A 221 -16.69 25.23 -1.44
N VAL A 222 -16.55 24.81 -0.19
CA VAL A 222 -16.74 23.43 0.29
C VAL A 222 -17.81 23.37 1.37
N LYS A 223 -18.80 22.48 1.20
CA LYS A 223 -19.91 22.31 2.15
C LYS A 223 -19.68 21.29 3.27
N HIS A 224 -18.63 20.45 3.18
CA HIS A 224 -18.37 19.35 4.11
C HIS A 224 -17.68 19.78 5.43
N LEU A 225 -16.92 20.88 5.42
CA LEU A 225 -16.00 21.25 6.52
C LEU A 225 -16.67 21.93 7.73
N SER A 226 -18.00 22.02 7.77
CA SER A 226 -18.75 22.77 8.79
C SER A 226 -18.91 22.08 10.15
N LYS A 227 -17.91 21.30 10.57
CA LYS A 227 -17.79 20.69 11.92
C LYS A 227 -16.43 21.02 12.55
N VAL A 228 -15.79 22.11 12.13
CA VAL A 228 -14.47 22.54 12.60
C VAL A 228 -14.50 24.00 13.08
N THR A 229 -15.32 24.21 14.10
CA THR A 229 -15.21 25.22 15.17
C THR A 229 -15.41 24.42 16.48
N GLY A 230 -14.73 24.69 17.60
CA GLY A 230 -14.14 25.95 18.03
C GLY A 230 -15.06 26.54 19.09
N ASP A 231 -14.64 26.53 20.36
CA ASP A 231 -15.44 27.05 21.47
C ASP A 231 -15.68 28.55 21.29
N ASP A 232 -16.90 28.94 20.91
CA ASP A 232 -17.58 30.21 21.22
C ASP A 232 -18.96 30.23 20.52
N ASP A 233 -19.82 29.24 20.83
CA ASP A 233 -21.17 29.13 20.25
C ASP A 233 -22.16 30.09 20.94
N VAL A 234 -21.92 31.40 20.79
CA VAL A 234 -22.74 32.49 21.33
C VAL A 234 -24.06 32.56 20.56
N GLY A 235 -24.99 31.70 20.93
CA GLY A 235 -26.24 31.46 20.21
C GLY A 235 -27.08 32.71 19.94
N CYS A 236 -27.39 32.95 18.66
CA CYS A 236 -28.16 34.10 18.20
C CYS A 236 -29.66 33.99 18.56
N PHE A 237 -30.04 34.47 19.74
CA PHE A 237 -31.41 34.92 20.01
C PHE A 237 -31.61 36.26 19.27
N PRO A 238 -32.55 36.35 18.30
CA PRO A 238 -33.92 35.86 18.42
C PRO A 238 -34.45 35.11 17.16
N CYS A 239 -33.69 34.16 16.60
CA CYS A 239 -33.96 33.58 15.27
C CYS A 239 -35.18 32.62 15.11
N GLN A 240 -36.10 32.51 16.06
CA GLN A 240 -37.12 31.43 16.09
C GLN A 240 -38.32 31.57 15.11
N TRP A 241 -38.42 32.64 14.31
CA TRP A 241 -39.53 32.83 13.35
C TRP A 241 -39.14 32.93 11.88
N PHE A 242 -37.86 32.90 11.53
CA PHE A 242 -37.39 32.72 10.17
C PHE A 242 -36.34 31.63 10.16
N SER A 243 -36.50 30.61 9.31
CA SER A 243 -35.53 29.52 9.19
C SER A 243 -34.23 30.05 8.58
N CYS A 244 -33.31 30.52 9.42
CA CYS A 244 -32.00 30.96 8.99
C CYS A 244 -31.21 29.75 8.49
N TRP A 245 -31.24 29.52 7.17
CA TRP A 245 -30.46 28.48 6.52
C TRP A 245 -28.98 28.88 6.60
N SER A 246 -28.28 28.38 7.62
CA SER A 246 -26.83 28.53 7.71
C SER A 246 -26.22 27.85 6.47
N ASN A 247 -25.76 28.66 5.53
CA ASN A 247 -25.31 28.18 4.24
C ASN A 247 -23.85 27.75 4.40
N ASN A 248 -23.64 26.54 4.95
CA ASN A 248 -22.41 25.95 5.50
C ASN A 248 -21.22 25.76 4.53
N TRP A 249 -21.05 26.65 3.55
CA TRP A 249 -19.95 26.67 2.61
C TRP A 249 -18.74 27.42 3.19
N ARG A 250 -17.61 26.73 3.37
CA ARG A 250 -16.32 27.34 3.72
C ARG A 250 -15.49 27.55 2.46
N LYS A 251 -14.92 28.75 2.31
CA LYS A 251 -13.90 29.06 1.30
C LYS A 251 -12.58 28.38 1.69
N VAL A 252 -12.00 27.60 0.80
CA VAL A 252 -10.75 26.85 1.04
C VAL A 252 -9.90 26.80 -0.23
N TRP A 253 -8.58 26.67 -0.11
CA TRP A 253 -7.70 26.55 -1.26
C TRP A 253 -7.58 25.08 -1.71
N ALA A 254 -8.00 24.81 -2.94
CA ALA A 254 -7.87 23.51 -3.58
C ALA A 254 -6.52 23.36 -4.29
N VAL A 255 -5.87 22.21 -4.10
CA VAL A 255 -4.65 21.80 -4.82
C VAL A 255 -4.92 20.51 -5.58
N MET A 256 -5.03 20.59 -6.90
CA MET A 256 -5.19 19.43 -7.78
C MET A 256 -3.82 18.82 -8.13
N LYS A 257 -3.70 17.51 -8.00
CA LYS A 257 -2.56 16.70 -8.47
C LYS A 257 -3.10 15.47 -9.24
N PRO A 258 -2.29 14.75 -10.04
CA PRO A 258 -2.79 13.72 -10.96
C PRO A 258 -3.66 12.61 -10.34
N GLY A 259 -3.40 12.26 -9.07
CA GLY A 259 -4.13 11.20 -8.36
C GLY A 259 -4.87 11.64 -7.10
N PHE A 260 -4.92 12.94 -6.79
CA PHE A 260 -5.62 13.46 -5.61
C PHE A 260 -6.00 14.95 -5.70
N LEU A 261 -6.98 15.35 -4.88
CA LEU A 261 -7.38 16.74 -4.63
C LEU A 261 -7.22 17.05 -3.14
N ALA A 262 -6.26 17.91 -2.79
CA ALA A 262 -6.01 18.36 -1.42
C ALA A 262 -6.68 19.72 -1.14
N LEU A 263 -7.04 19.96 0.12
CA LEU A 263 -7.63 21.21 0.60
C LEU A 263 -6.80 21.84 1.72
N LEU A 264 -6.54 23.15 1.62
CA LEU A 264 -5.86 23.99 2.60
C LEU A 264 -6.80 25.12 3.06
N GLU A 265 -6.47 25.76 4.17
CA GLU A 265 -7.10 27.02 4.57
C GLU A 265 -6.63 28.17 3.65
N ASP A 266 -5.32 28.27 3.42
CA ASP A 266 -4.70 29.23 2.49
C ASP A 266 -3.54 28.61 1.69
N PRO A 267 -3.19 29.12 0.49
CA PRO A 267 -2.01 28.68 -0.26
C PRO A 267 -0.66 28.72 0.48
N PHE A 268 -0.52 29.49 1.56
CA PHE A 268 0.70 29.57 2.37
C PHE A 268 0.72 28.57 3.55
N ASP A 269 -0.34 27.79 3.75
CA ASP A 269 -0.39 26.74 4.76
C ASP A 269 0.24 25.43 4.28
N THR A 270 0.94 24.75 5.17
CA THR A 270 1.43 23.37 4.98
C THR A 270 0.48 22.32 5.57
N LYS A 271 -0.65 22.75 6.13
CA LYS A 271 -1.59 21.89 6.87
C LYS A 271 -2.84 21.59 6.04
N LEU A 272 -3.07 20.31 5.79
CA LEU A 272 -4.28 19.82 5.13
C LEU A 272 -5.52 19.97 6.02
N LEU A 273 -6.60 20.50 5.43
CA LEU A 273 -7.97 20.40 5.94
C LEU A 273 -8.59 19.05 5.55
N ASP A 274 -8.45 18.65 4.28
CA ASP A 274 -8.87 17.33 3.78
C ASP A 274 -8.07 16.93 2.51
N ILE A 275 -8.20 15.68 2.06
CA ILE A 275 -7.59 15.17 0.81
C ILE A 275 -8.37 14.00 0.20
N ILE A 276 -8.91 14.19 -1.00
CA ILE A 276 -9.51 13.11 -1.79
C ILE A 276 -8.39 12.42 -2.56
N VAL A 277 -8.12 11.15 -2.25
CA VAL A 277 -7.37 10.27 -3.17
C VAL A 277 -8.37 9.75 -4.21
N PHE A 278 -8.04 9.85 -5.49
CA PHE A 278 -8.89 9.31 -6.55
C PHE A 278 -8.77 7.79 -6.60
N ASP A 279 -9.85 7.11 -6.97
CA ASP A 279 -9.87 5.67 -7.19
C ASP A 279 -10.40 5.37 -8.61
N VAL A 280 -10.39 4.09 -9.00
CA VAL A 280 -10.99 3.64 -10.27
C VAL A 280 -12.49 3.97 -10.28
N LEU A 281 -12.98 4.47 -11.42
CA LEU A 281 -14.40 4.75 -11.61
C LEU A 281 -15.14 3.50 -12.14
N PRO A 282 -16.43 3.36 -11.80
CA PRO A 282 -17.29 2.31 -12.36
C PRO A 282 -17.20 2.17 -13.88
N THR A 283 -17.21 0.93 -14.39
CA THR A 283 -17.59 0.68 -15.78
C THR A 283 -19.05 1.08 -15.98
N SER A 284 -19.34 1.77 -17.08
CA SER A 284 -20.72 2.14 -17.45
C SER A 284 -21.48 0.91 -17.96
N ASN A 285 -22.04 0.12 -17.04
CA ASN A 285 -22.85 -1.05 -17.35
C ASN A 285 -24.28 -0.65 -17.75
N ASP A 286 -24.44 -0.02 -18.92
CA ASP A 286 -25.71 0.04 -19.66
C ASP A 286 -25.48 0.55 -21.10
N ASP A 287 -26.47 0.37 -21.98
CA ASP A 287 -26.43 0.72 -23.41
C ASP A 287 -26.55 2.24 -23.69
N VAL A 288 -26.15 3.06 -22.72
CA VAL A 288 -26.19 4.53 -22.71
C VAL A 288 -24.80 5.06 -22.39
N LYS A 289 -24.29 6.02 -23.17
CA LYS A 289 -22.98 6.66 -22.95
C LYS A 289 -22.98 7.64 -21.76
N SER A 290 -23.39 7.19 -20.58
CA SER A 290 -23.19 7.88 -19.30
C SER A 290 -21.72 7.77 -18.89
N GLN A 291 -20.89 8.64 -19.49
CA GLN A 291 -19.49 8.80 -19.09
C GLN A 291 -19.44 9.09 -17.58
N VAL A 292 -18.84 8.19 -16.79
CA VAL A 292 -18.75 8.36 -15.34
C VAL A 292 -17.69 9.42 -15.04
N TYR A 293 -18.06 10.45 -14.30
CA TYR A 293 -17.17 11.54 -13.92
C TYR A 293 -16.78 11.42 -12.44
N LEU A 294 -15.56 11.85 -12.09
CA LEU A 294 -15.12 12.05 -10.69
C LEU A 294 -16.01 13.05 -9.91
N ALA A 295 -16.80 13.85 -10.62
CA ALA A 295 -17.62 14.92 -10.06
C ALA A 295 -18.95 15.03 -10.82
N GLU A 296 -20.08 14.82 -10.15
CA GLU A 296 -21.42 14.98 -10.73
C GLU A 296 -21.86 16.45 -10.66
N GLN A 297 -22.35 17.04 -11.76
CA GLN A 297 -22.85 18.43 -11.72
C GLN A 297 -24.19 18.53 -10.98
N ILE A 298 -24.21 19.31 -9.90
CA ILE A 298 -25.42 19.66 -9.16
C ILE A 298 -26.11 20.84 -9.85
N LYS A 299 -27.44 20.78 -10.01
CA LYS A 299 -28.24 21.92 -10.46
C LYS A 299 -28.42 22.93 -9.31
N GLU A 300 -27.57 23.96 -9.31
CA GLU A 300 -27.73 25.17 -8.47
C GLU A 300 -28.93 26.02 -8.92
N HIS A 301 -29.45 26.84 -8.01
CA HIS A 301 -30.50 27.81 -8.32
C HIS A 301 -29.95 29.12 -8.92
N ASN A 302 -28.64 29.37 -8.76
CA ASN A 302 -27.92 30.46 -9.41
C ASN A 302 -27.12 29.89 -10.61
N PRO A 303 -27.38 30.33 -11.86
CA PRO A 303 -26.70 29.80 -13.05
C PRO A 303 -25.22 30.22 -13.19
N LEU A 304 -24.72 31.13 -12.36
CA LEU A 304 -23.32 31.58 -12.39
C LEU A 304 -22.34 30.60 -11.71
N TYR A 305 -22.84 29.71 -10.84
CA TYR A 305 -22.00 28.75 -10.12
C TYR A 305 -22.25 27.32 -10.59
N TYR A 306 -21.20 26.66 -11.08
CA TYR A 306 -21.22 25.22 -11.27
C TYR A 306 -20.88 24.54 -9.94
N ALA A 307 -21.91 24.02 -9.28
CA ALA A 307 -21.69 23.10 -8.16
C ALA A 307 -21.47 21.67 -8.68
N PHE A 308 -20.55 20.95 -8.06
CA PHE A 308 -20.28 19.55 -8.32
C PHE A 308 -20.24 18.76 -7.03
N ARG A 309 -20.78 17.55 -7.04
CA ARG A 309 -20.55 16.56 -5.98
C ARG A 309 -19.35 15.70 -6.36
N VAL A 310 -18.24 15.88 -5.66
CA VAL A 310 -17.13 14.92 -5.73
C VAL A 310 -17.37 13.83 -4.70
N SER A 311 -17.43 12.58 -5.15
CA SER A 311 -17.73 11.42 -4.31
C SER A 311 -16.54 10.47 -4.28
N CYS A 312 -16.18 9.99 -3.09
CA CYS A 312 -15.22 8.90 -2.89
C CYS A 312 -15.80 8.02 -1.78
N GLY A 313 -16.50 6.95 -2.19
CA GLY A 313 -17.40 6.24 -1.30
C GLY A 313 -18.63 7.07 -0.88
N SER A 314 -19.11 6.79 0.32
CA SER A 314 -20.16 7.50 1.03
C SER A 314 -19.72 8.87 1.54
N TRP A 315 -18.42 9.17 1.45
CA TRP A 315 -17.93 10.54 1.58
C TRP A 315 -18.21 11.27 0.27
N SER A 316 -18.94 12.38 0.37
CA SER A 316 -19.19 13.26 -0.76
C SER A 316 -19.07 14.71 -0.33
N MET A 317 -18.56 15.54 -1.24
CA MET A 317 -18.31 16.94 -1.01
C MET A 317 -18.88 17.76 -2.16
N ASP A 318 -19.85 18.59 -1.82
CA ASP A 318 -20.32 19.64 -2.71
C ASP A 318 -19.22 20.72 -2.81
N LEU A 319 -18.74 20.95 -4.03
CA LEU A 319 -17.77 21.97 -4.44
C LEU A 319 -18.47 22.99 -5.35
N ARG A 320 -18.19 24.29 -5.20
CA ARG A 320 -18.48 25.28 -6.26
C ARG A 320 -17.20 25.72 -6.96
N VAL A 321 -17.20 25.67 -8.29
CA VAL A 321 -16.09 26.10 -9.15
C VAL A 321 -16.60 26.88 -10.37
N THR A 322 -15.71 27.64 -11.01
CA THR A 322 -16.03 28.50 -12.17
C THR A 322 -15.51 27.95 -13.51
N SER A 323 -14.83 26.79 -13.50
CA SER A 323 -14.35 26.08 -14.69
C SER A 323 -14.04 24.62 -14.38
N VAL A 324 -14.02 23.76 -15.40
CA VAL A 324 -13.81 22.30 -15.26
C VAL A 324 -12.74 21.83 -16.25
N GLY A 325 -11.90 20.89 -15.82
CA GLY A 325 -11.09 20.04 -16.67
C GLY A 325 -10.87 18.70 -15.97
N ALA A 326 -11.11 17.58 -16.67
CA ALA A 326 -10.96 16.25 -16.09
C ALA A 326 -9.49 15.81 -16.06
N PRO A 327 -9.00 15.14 -15.00
CA PRO A 327 -7.69 14.50 -15.00
C PRO A 327 -7.75 13.17 -15.77
N GLU A 328 -6.76 12.92 -16.62
CA GLU A 328 -6.56 11.62 -17.28
C GLU A 328 -5.59 10.74 -16.48
N GLY A 329 -5.74 9.40 -16.58
CA GLY A 329 -4.66 8.44 -16.32
C GLY A 329 -4.88 7.39 -15.21
N TRP A 330 -5.70 7.66 -14.19
CA TRP A 330 -5.87 6.73 -13.04
C TRP A 330 -7.30 6.23 -12.78
N CYS A 331 -8.32 6.83 -13.40
CA CYS A 331 -9.72 6.50 -13.11
C CYS A 331 -10.32 5.42 -14.03
N TYR A 332 -9.50 4.76 -14.84
CA TYR A 332 -9.92 3.69 -15.74
C TYR A 332 -9.76 2.31 -15.10
N PRO A 333 -10.65 1.35 -15.36
CA PRO A 333 -10.50 -0.01 -14.87
C PRO A 333 -9.23 -0.67 -15.42
N HIS A 334 -8.60 -1.51 -14.59
CA HIS A 334 -7.41 -2.28 -14.97
C HIS A 334 -7.71 -3.79 -14.99
N ARG A 335 -6.70 -4.61 -15.31
CA ARG A 335 -6.82 -6.08 -15.31
C ARG A 335 -7.33 -6.56 -13.93
N PHE A 336 -8.23 -7.52 -13.93
CA PHE A 336 -8.95 -8.01 -12.74
C PHE A 336 -9.76 -6.94 -11.98
N SER A 337 -10.10 -5.81 -12.62
CA SER A 337 -10.75 -4.65 -11.99
C SER A 337 -9.97 -4.04 -10.82
N SER A 338 -8.65 -4.26 -10.77
CA SER A 338 -7.79 -3.72 -9.71
C SER A 338 -7.67 -2.19 -9.78
N PHE A 339 -7.52 -1.54 -8.62
CA PHE A 339 -7.08 -0.15 -8.52
C PHE A 339 -5.69 0.12 -9.12
N ALA A 340 -4.85 -0.92 -9.25
CA ALA A 340 -3.47 -0.83 -9.72
C ALA A 340 -3.32 -1.49 -11.11
N PRO A 341 -2.69 -0.81 -12.08
CA PRO A 341 -2.40 -1.39 -13.38
C PRO A 341 -1.20 -2.36 -13.29
N PRO A 342 -1.05 -3.31 -14.24
CA PRO A 342 0.18 -4.09 -14.35
C PRO A 342 1.41 -3.20 -14.47
N ARG A 343 2.45 -3.51 -13.69
CA ARG A 343 3.75 -2.83 -13.65
C ARG A 343 4.83 -3.73 -14.25
N GLY A 344 5.99 -3.15 -14.55
CA GLY A 344 7.08 -3.87 -15.19
C GLY A 344 6.87 -4.13 -16.68
N LEU A 345 5.83 -3.59 -17.31
CA LEU A 345 5.66 -3.69 -18.76
C LEU A 345 6.82 -3.04 -19.53
N ASN A 346 7.46 -2.03 -18.93
CA ASN A 346 8.69 -1.40 -19.37
C ASN A 346 9.82 -1.67 -18.34
N GLU A 347 11.02 -1.11 -18.58
CA GLU A 347 12.12 -1.03 -17.61
C GLU A 347 11.84 0.04 -16.53
N ASP A 348 10.77 -0.14 -15.75
CA ASP A 348 10.30 0.81 -14.72
C ASP A 348 10.85 0.53 -13.30
N GLY A 349 11.77 -0.44 -13.17
CA GLY A 349 12.34 -0.89 -11.91
C GLY A 349 11.48 -1.88 -11.12
N SER A 350 10.37 -2.39 -11.68
CA SER A 350 9.56 -3.44 -11.02
C SER A 350 10.34 -4.74 -10.85
N GLN A 351 10.54 -5.14 -9.60
CA GLN A 351 11.20 -6.39 -9.22
C GLN A 351 10.46 -7.04 -8.05
N ALA A 352 10.61 -8.36 -7.92
CA ALA A 352 10.07 -9.15 -6.81
C ALA A 352 11.12 -10.11 -6.24
N GLN A 353 10.97 -10.46 -4.97
CA GLN A 353 11.72 -11.52 -4.28
C GLN A 353 10.77 -12.24 -3.32
N TRP A 354 10.78 -13.58 -3.29
CA TRP A 354 9.99 -14.38 -2.35
C TRP A 354 10.81 -14.78 -1.12
N TYR A 355 10.09 -15.06 -0.03
CA TYR A 355 10.61 -15.60 1.23
C TYR A 355 9.66 -16.71 1.71
N VAL A 356 10.23 -17.83 2.15
CA VAL A 356 9.52 -18.90 2.84
C VAL A 356 9.81 -18.79 4.34
N ASP A 357 8.78 -18.99 5.14
CA ASP A 357 8.77 -18.93 6.61
C ASP A 357 9.17 -17.60 7.26
N GLY A 358 8.89 -17.52 8.57
CA GLY A 358 9.06 -16.32 9.38
C GLY A 358 10.49 -15.81 9.47
N LYS A 359 11.49 -16.70 9.54
CA LYS A 359 12.90 -16.32 9.63
C LYS A 359 13.34 -15.44 8.46
N ALA A 360 13.25 -15.96 7.24
CA ALA A 360 13.72 -15.25 6.04
C ALA A 360 13.01 -13.92 5.84
N ALA A 361 11.68 -13.91 5.98
CA ALA A 361 10.88 -12.68 5.84
C ALA A 361 11.20 -11.66 6.93
N PHE A 362 11.31 -12.06 8.20
CA PHE A 362 11.57 -11.14 9.30
C PHE A 362 13.02 -10.65 9.33
N GLU A 363 14.00 -11.45 8.91
CA GLU A 363 15.38 -11.00 8.70
C GLU A 363 15.48 -9.99 7.56
N ALA A 364 14.76 -10.19 6.45
CA ALA A 364 14.70 -9.25 5.34
C ALA A 364 14.00 -7.92 5.74
N ILE A 365 12.87 -7.99 6.45
CA ILE A 365 12.16 -6.83 7.01
C ILE A 365 13.06 -6.08 7.99
N ALA A 366 13.64 -6.77 8.98
CA ALA A 366 14.57 -6.20 9.95
C ALA A 366 15.70 -5.42 9.27
N SER A 367 16.43 -6.09 8.36
CA SER A 367 17.56 -5.52 7.64
C SER A 367 17.16 -4.33 6.75
N SER A 368 15.94 -4.35 6.20
CA SER A 368 15.42 -3.26 5.36
C SER A 368 15.02 -2.05 6.20
N ILE A 369 14.34 -2.25 7.33
CA ILE A 369 14.04 -1.15 8.24
C ILE A 369 15.36 -0.63 8.83
N GLU A 370 16.30 -1.49 9.24
CA GLU A 370 17.62 -1.14 9.76
C GLU A 370 18.38 -0.20 8.84
N LYS A 371 18.42 -0.47 7.52
CA LYS A 371 19.12 0.36 6.52
C LYS A 371 18.69 1.83 6.52
N ALA A 372 17.49 2.17 6.99
CA ALA A 372 17.12 3.55 7.36
C ALA A 372 17.79 4.03 8.69
N LYS A 373 19.02 3.56 9.02
CA LYS A 373 19.85 3.76 10.25
C LYS A 373 19.35 3.07 11.60
N SER A 374 19.93 1.93 12.09
CA SER A 374 19.45 0.82 13.02
C SER A 374 19.15 1.10 14.56
N GLU A 375 18.80 0.23 15.56
CA GLU A 375 18.61 -1.26 15.85
C GLU A 375 17.49 -1.59 16.96
N LEU A 376 17.10 -2.88 17.33
CA LEU A 376 16.09 -3.34 18.42
C LEU A 376 15.87 -4.90 18.75
N TYR A 377 15.52 -5.59 19.87
CA TYR A 377 15.64 -7.13 20.12
C TYR A 377 15.05 -8.42 19.30
N LEU A 378 15.32 -8.80 18.02
CA LEU A 378 14.76 -10.06 17.33
C LEU A 378 15.80 -11.15 17.00
N ARG A 379 16.55 -10.95 15.86
CA ARG A 379 17.05 -12.00 14.93
C ARG A 379 17.47 -13.23 15.75
N ARG A 380 17.00 -14.44 15.45
CA ARG A 380 17.26 -15.54 16.41
C ARG A 380 18.72 -16.02 16.29
N PRO A 381 19.40 -16.37 17.40
CA PRO A 381 18.94 -16.36 18.79
C PRO A 381 18.70 -14.96 19.37
N PHE A 382 17.61 -14.80 20.13
CA PHE A 382 17.15 -13.48 20.59
C PHE A 382 18.09 -12.82 21.61
N GLU A 383 18.77 -13.61 22.46
CA GLU A 383 19.69 -13.08 23.49
C GLU A 383 20.92 -12.40 22.87
N SER A 384 21.45 -12.96 21.78
CA SER A 384 22.59 -12.41 21.04
C SER A 384 22.21 -11.21 20.17
N ASN A 385 20.91 -11.06 19.87
CA ASN A 385 20.37 -10.00 19.05
C ASN A 385 19.35 -9.18 19.86
N PRO A 386 19.80 -8.36 20.83
CA PRO A 386 18.99 -7.27 21.37
C PRO A 386 18.71 -6.18 20.31
N SER A 387 18.85 -6.51 19.00
CA SER A 387 18.88 -5.57 17.90
C SER A 387 18.12 -5.90 16.53
N SER A 388 17.33 -7.01 16.35
CA SER A 388 16.06 -7.18 15.47
C SER A 388 14.44 -6.94 15.76
N ARG A 389 13.78 -6.83 16.96
CA ARG A 389 12.32 -6.86 17.40
C ARG A 389 11.54 -5.58 17.69
N LEU A 390 10.46 -5.43 16.92
CA LEU A 390 9.51 -4.34 16.66
C LEU A 390 9.39 -3.06 17.54
N ASP A 391 9.79 -2.98 18.81
CA ASP A 391 9.70 -1.72 19.58
C ASP A 391 10.91 -0.79 19.37
N ALA A 392 12.13 -1.20 19.73
CA ALA A 392 13.28 -0.27 19.86
C ALA A 392 13.87 0.31 18.54
N LEU A 393 13.39 -0.06 17.34
CA LEU A 393 13.83 0.47 16.01
C LEU A 393 12.77 1.40 15.51
N LEU A 394 11.51 1.12 15.83
CA LEU A 394 10.51 2.15 15.75
C LEU A 394 10.93 3.28 16.71
N GLU A 395 11.48 2.97 17.89
CA GLU A 395 12.19 3.95 18.73
C GLU A 395 13.42 4.58 18.05
N SER A 396 14.40 3.79 17.61
CA SER A 396 15.67 4.33 17.09
C SER A 396 15.50 5.12 15.78
N LYS A 397 14.61 4.67 14.88
CA LYS A 397 14.25 5.36 13.62
C LYS A 397 13.49 6.64 13.93
N ALA A 398 12.56 6.58 14.89
CA ALA A 398 11.83 7.77 15.33
C ALA A 398 12.77 8.82 15.97
N LYS A 399 13.74 8.40 16.78
CA LYS A 399 14.82 9.26 17.32
C LYS A 399 15.71 9.85 16.21
N GLN A 400 15.88 9.12 15.10
CA GLN A 400 16.60 9.56 13.91
C GLN A 400 15.72 10.30 12.88
N GLY A 401 14.50 10.70 13.29
CA GLY A 401 13.60 11.58 12.52
C GLY A 401 12.57 10.88 11.62
N VAL A 402 12.67 9.55 11.44
CA VAL A 402 11.76 8.78 10.57
C VAL A 402 10.34 8.83 11.12
N GLN A 403 9.38 9.14 10.25
CA GLN A 403 7.95 9.14 10.58
C GLN A 403 7.37 7.73 10.39
N ILE A 404 6.71 7.21 11.42
CA ILE A 404 6.24 5.82 11.46
C ILE A 404 4.73 5.82 11.63
N TYR A 405 4.03 5.17 10.69
CA TYR A 405 2.58 5.11 10.63
C TYR A 405 2.11 3.66 10.75
N VAL A 406 1.34 3.36 11.80
CA VAL A 406 0.87 1.99 12.09
C VAL A 406 -0.66 1.99 12.12
N LEU A 407 -1.30 1.20 11.26
CA LEU A 407 -2.74 1.01 11.22
C LEU A 407 -3.09 -0.42 11.62
N LEU A 408 -3.54 -0.60 12.86
CA LEU A 408 -3.94 -1.91 13.39
C LEU A 408 -5.42 -2.18 13.15
N TYR A 409 -5.79 -3.45 13.00
CA TYR A 409 -7.16 -3.88 13.26
C TYR A 409 -7.53 -3.59 14.71
N LYS A 410 -8.75 -3.10 14.95
CA LYS A 410 -9.35 -3.04 16.29
C LYS A 410 -10.25 -4.26 16.48
N GLU A 411 -9.93 -5.09 17.46
CA GLU A 411 -10.72 -6.26 17.81
C GLU A 411 -12.03 -5.97 18.55
N VAL A 412 -13.04 -6.82 18.30
CA VAL A 412 -14.11 -7.09 19.26
C VAL A 412 -13.51 -7.94 20.39
N SER A 413 -13.10 -7.31 21.49
CA SER A 413 -12.31 -7.94 22.57
C SER A 413 -13.00 -9.04 23.38
N ILE A 414 -14.26 -9.36 23.07
CA ILE A 414 -15.01 -10.51 23.62
C ILE A 414 -14.83 -11.75 22.72
N ALA A 415 -14.51 -11.55 21.44
CA ALA A 415 -14.36 -12.61 20.43
C ALA A 415 -12.89 -12.89 20.05
N LEU A 416 -11.99 -11.91 20.19
CA LEU A 416 -10.57 -12.05 19.85
C LEU A 416 -9.66 -11.47 20.94
N LYS A 417 -8.67 -12.25 21.38
CA LYS A 417 -7.76 -11.89 22.50
C LYS A 417 -6.55 -11.01 22.09
N ILE A 418 -6.44 -10.58 20.82
CA ILE A 418 -5.21 -9.95 20.28
C ILE A 418 -4.77 -8.64 20.96
N ASN A 419 -5.68 -7.97 21.69
CA ASN A 419 -5.41 -6.78 22.51
C ASN A 419 -4.59 -5.69 21.77
N SER A 420 -5.04 -5.24 20.59
CA SER A 420 -4.34 -4.17 19.86
C SER A 420 -4.35 -2.83 20.63
N LEU A 421 -5.16 -2.69 21.69
CA LEU A 421 -5.08 -1.56 22.61
C LEU A 421 -3.75 -1.53 23.38
N TYR A 422 -3.26 -2.67 23.84
CA TYR A 422 -1.92 -2.79 24.43
C TYR A 422 -0.85 -2.40 23.40
N SER A 423 -0.91 -2.94 22.18
CA SER A 423 0.03 -2.61 21.10
C SER A 423 0.02 -1.12 20.74
N LYS A 424 -1.16 -0.46 20.67
CA LYS A 424 -1.22 1.01 20.51
C LYS A 424 -0.59 1.74 21.70
N LYS A 425 -0.89 1.36 22.95
CA LYS A 425 -0.31 2.02 24.13
C LYS A 425 1.21 1.90 24.14
N LEU A 426 1.74 0.71 23.92
CA LEU A 426 3.18 0.44 23.85
C LEU A 426 3.82 1.32 22.78
N LEU A 427 3.42 1.14 21.51
CA LEU A 427 4.02 1.85 20.37
C LEU A 427 3.88 3.39 20.45
N HIS A 428 2.78 3.91 20.97
CA HIS A 428 2.57 5.35 21.10
C HIS A 428 3.42 5.99 22.21
N ASN A 429 3.78 5.22 23.25
CA ASN A 429 4.61 5.69 24.35
C ASN A 429 6.11 5.69 24.04
N ILE A 430 6.54 5.10 22.92
CA ILE A 430 7.95 4.98 22.52
C ILE A 430 8.52 6.33 22.04
N HIS A 431 7.92 6.97 21.04
CA HIS A 431 8.41 8.22 20.47
C HIS A 431 7.31 8.98 19.72
N GLU A 432 7.37 10.31 19.68
CA GLU A 432 6.29 11.12 19.10
C GLU A 432 6.11 10.95 17.58
N ASN A 433 7.16 10.52 16.87
CA ASN A 433 7.12 10.22 15.43
C ASN A 433 6.39 8.90 15.10
N ILE A 434 5.98 8.12 16.11
CA ILE A 434 5.20 6.88 15.94
C ILE A 434 3.70 7.19 16.12
N LYS A 435 2.96 7.12 15.00
CA LYS A 435 1.52 7.41 14.93
C LYS A 435 0.75 6.10 14.79
N VAL A 436 -0.14 5.79 15.73
CA VAL A 436 -0.89 4.51 15.74
C VAL A 436 -2.40 4.73 15.71
N LEU A 437 -3.04 4.22 14.65
CA LEU A 437 -4.49 4.11 14.53
C LEU A 437 -4.96 2.66 14.77
N ARG A 438 -6.21 2.51 15.20
CA ARG A 438 -6.91 1.21 15.32
C ARG A 438 -8.32 1.35 14.75
N TYR A 439 -8.69 0.57 13.75
CA TYR A 439 -9.99 0.69 13.04
C TYR A 439 -10.50 -0.72 12.69
N PRO A 440 -11.81 -1.00 12.51
CA PRO A 440 -12.98 -0.12 12.62
C PRO A 440 -13.34 0.27 14.07
N ASP A 441 -14.27 1.20 14.27
CA ASP A 441 -14.95 1.36 15.57
C ASP A 441 -16.37 0.77 15.49
N HIS A 442 -16.51 -0.50 15.91
CA HIS A 442 -17.73 -1.30 15.71
C HIS A 442 -19.04 -0.60 16.09
N LEU A 443 -19.07 0.17 17.19
CA LEU A 443 -20.25 0.90 17.66
C LEU A 443 -20.71 2.01 16.71
N SER A 444 -19.79 2.68 16.01
CA SER A 444 -20.12 3.77 15.07
C SER A 444 -20.17 3.30 13.61
N THR A 445 -19.49 2.21 13.26
CA THR A 445 -19.49 1.66 11.90
C THR A 445 -20.50 0.53 11.66
N GLY A 446 -21.00 -0.11 12.72
CA GLY A 446 -21.82 -1.32 12.63
C GLY A 446 -21.06 -2.59 12.22
N ILE A 447 -19.73 -2.51 12.02
CA ILE A 447 -18.90 -3.64 11.56
C ILE A 447 -18.40 -4.43 12.77
N TYR A 448 -19.04 -5.58 13.04
CA TYR A 448 -18.68 -6.47 14.16
C TYR A 448 -18.01 -7.79 13.73
N LEU A 449 -18.20 -8.23 12.48
CA LEU A 449 -17.72 -9.54 12.01
C LEU A 449 -16.38 -9.45 11.26
N TRP A 450 -16.18 -8.37 10.51
CA TRP A 450 -15.08 -8.22 9.56
C TRP A 450 -13.83 -7.60 10.17
N SER A 451 -12.68 -7.89 9.59
CA SER A 451 -11.37 -7.43 10.06
C SER A 451 -10.53 -6.74 8.98
N HIS A 452 -9.43 -6.12 9.42
CA HIS A 452 -8.34 -5.75 8.54
C HIS A 452 -7.29 -6.84 8.63
N HIS A 453 -7.12 -7.57 7.53
CA HIS A 453 -6.35 -8.82 7.53
C HIS A 453 -5.09 -8.72 6.66
N GLU A 454 -4.92 -7.64 5.88
CA GLU A 454 -3.66 -7.39 5.17
C GLU A 454 -2.45 -7.26 6.10
N LYS A 455 -1.35 -7.93 5.74
CA LYS A 455 -0.05 -7.78 6.40
C LYS A 455 0.89 -7.08 5.43
N LEU A 456 1.38 -5.91 5.81
CA LEU A 456 2.28 -5.12 4.96
C LEU A 456 3.27 -4.27 5.77
N VAL A 457 4.47 -4.10 5.22
CA VAL A 457 5.50 -3.17 5.68
C VAL A 457 5.99 -2.36 4.49
N ILE A 458 6.13 -1.04 4.61
CA ILE A 458 6.55 -0.16 3.52
C ILE A 458 7.67 0.74 4.03
N ILE A 459 8.78 0.82 3.30
CA ILE A 459 9.98 1.56 3.70
C ILE A 459 10.36 2.50 2.55
N ASP A 460 10.32 3.80 2.84
CA ASP A 460 10.66 4.93 1.96
C ASP A 460 9.99 4.93 0.57
N TYR A 461 8.91 4.14 0.41
CA TYR A 461 8.24 3.85 -0.86
C TYR A 461 9.17 3.25 -1.94
N GLN A 462 10.30 2.65 -1.51
CA GLN A 462 11.28 1.97 -2.35
C GLN A 462 11.11 0.45 -2.32
N ILE A 463 10.79 -0.09 -1.13
CA ILE A 463 10.53 -1.51 -0.88
C ILE A 463 9.26 -1.66 -0.05
N CYS A 464 8.44 -2.65 -0.38
CA CYS A 464 7.36 -3.11 0.49
C CYS A 464 7.38 -4.63 0.62
N PHE A 465 6.92 -5.13 1.76
CA PHE A 465 6.74 -6.55 2.05
C PHE A 465 5.23 -6.83 2.18
N ILE A 466 4.73 -7.88 1.54
CA ILE A 466 3.35 -8.38 1.66
C ILE A 466 3.30 -9.91 1.63
N GLY A 467 2.32 -10.52 2.30
CA GLY A 467 2.15 -11.97 2.39
C GLY A 467 1.25 -12.38 3.55
N GLY A 468 1.38 -13.62 4.04
CA GLY A 468 0.58 -14.15 5.16
C GLY A 468 1.11 -13.81 6.56
N LEU A 469 2.42 -13.54 6.70
CA LEU A 469 3.05 -13.27 8.01
C LEU A 469 2.66 -11.91 8.62
N ASP A 470 2.03 -11.95 9.79
CA ASP A 470 1.92 -10.81 10.71
C ASP A 470 3.19 -10.64 11.55
N LEU A 471 3.59 -9.40 11.86
CA LEU A 471 4.69 -9.11 12.79
C LEU A 471 4.26 -9.31 14.27
N CYS A 472 3.94 -10.56 14.63
CA CYS A 472 3.46 -10.93 15.96
C CYS A 472 3.92 -12.35 16.39
N PHE A 473 3.59 -12.72 17.63
CA PHE A 473 4.05 -13.98 18.22
C PHE A 473 3.61 -15.23 17.46
N GLY A 474 4.49 -16.23 17.45
CA GLY A 474 4.27 -17.55 16.85
C GLY A 474 4.42 -17.61 15.33
N ARG A 475 4.76 -16.49 14.67
CA ARG A 475 4.98 -16.42 13.20
C ARG A 475 6.44 -16.60 12.80
N TYR A 476 7.39 -16.49 13.74
CA TYR A 476 8.78 -16.87 13.46
C TYR A 476 8.84 -18.40 13.35
N ASP A 477 9.40 -18.91 12.26
CA ASP A 477 9.76 -20.33 12.11
C ASP A 477 10.91 -20.48 11.11
N THR A 478 11.41 -21.70 10.97
CA THR A 478 12.42 -22.12 9.97
C THR A 478 11.96 -23.39 9.27
N ALA A 479 12.53 -23.70 8.10
CA ALA A 479 12.14 -24.87 7.29
C ALA A 479 12.25 -26.25 8.00
N GLU A 480 12.89 -26.31 9.17
CA GLU A 480 12.95 -27.51 10.02
C GLU A 480 11.69 -27.71 10.89
N HIS A 481 10.82 -26.68 10.99
CA HIS A 481 9.54 -26.68 11.70
C HIS A 481 9.60 -27.34 13.08
N ARG A 482 10.55 -26.92 13.92
CA ARG A 482 10.86 -27.62 15.18
C ARG A 482 9.71 -27.48 16.19
N VAL A 483 9.31 -28.62 16.78
CA VAL A 483 8.18 -28.70 17.73
C VAL A 483 8.56 -28.38 19.19
N GLY A 484 9.85 -28.22 19.51
CA GLY A 484 10.36 -27.99 20.87
C GLY A 484 11.57 -27.04 20.90
N ASP A 485 11.74 -26.34 22.02
CA ASP A 485 12.74 -25.29 22.26
C ASP A 485 12.95 -25.11 23.78
N CYS A 486 13.47 -26.17 24.43
CA CYS A 486 13.76 -26.22 25.85
C CYS A 486 15.23 -26.63 26.06
N THR A 487 16.14 -25.76 26.46
CA THR A 487 15.98 -24.33 26.85
C THR A 487 15.51 -23.39 25.74
N PRO A 488 14.85 -22.25 26.07
CA PRO A 488 14.39 -21.26 25.10
C PRO A 488 15.54 -20.57 24.37
N VAL A 489 15.72 -20.83 23.08
CA VAL A 489 16.75 -20.18 22.24
C VAL A 489 16.11 -19.48 21.03
N THR A 490 15.07 -20.09 20.44
CA THR A 490 14.47 -19.62 19.18
C THR A 490 13.13 -18.91 19.40
N TRP A 491 12.30 -19.37 20.34
CA TRP A 491 10.97 -18.80 20.57
C TRP A 491 10.82 -18.32 22.02
N PRO A 492 11.19 -17.07 22.36
CA PRO A 492 11.11 -16.56 23.73
C PRO A 492 9.66 -16.35 24.20
N GLY A 493 9.33 -16.81 25.41
CA GLY A 493 8.06 -16.51 26.06
C GLY A 493 6.85 -16.92 25.22
N LYS A 494 5.96 -15.95 24.96
CA LYS A 494 4.72 -16.15 24.18
C LYS A 494 4.94 -16.43 22.69
N ASP A 495 6.17 -16.35 22.21
CA ASP A 495 6.54 -16.80 20.87
C ASP A 495 6.56 -18.34 20.76
N TYR A 496 6.72 -19.06 21.88
CA TYR A 496 6.53 -20.51 21.96
C TYR A 496 5.02 -20.81 21.96
N TYR A 497 4.44 -20.74 20.77
CA TYR A 497 3.00 -20.61 20.57
C TYR A 497 2.37 -21.94 20.12
N ASN A 498 1.25 -22.31 20.75
CA ASN A 498 0.33 -23.33 20.25
C ASN A 498 -1.10 -22.91 20.63
N PRO A 499 -1.85 -22.23 19.75
CA PRO A 499 -3.16 -21.68 20.08
C PRO A 499 -4.19 -22.75 20.41
N ARG A 500 -3.97 -23.99 19.93
CA ARG A 500 -4.86 -25.12 20.15
C ARG A 500 -4.86 -25.60 21.60
N GLU A 501 -3.70 -25.52 22.26
CA GLU A 501 -3.53 -25.81 23.69
C GLU A 501 -3.90 -24.57 24.55
N SER A 502 -3.30 -23.39 24.28
CA SER A 502 -3.69 -22.14 24.94
C SER A 502 -3.53 -20.89 24.07
N GLU A 503 -4.56 -20.04 24.08
CA GLU A 503 -4.45 -18.63 23.67
C GLU A 503 -4.21 -17.72 24.89
N PRO A 504 -3.09 -16.98 24.95
CA PRO A 504 -2.78 -16.09 26.08
C PRO A 504 -3.90 -15.13 26.45
N ASN A 505 -4.29 -15.15 27.72
CA ASN A 505 -5.31 -14.23 28.26
C ASN A 505 -4.75 -12.82 28.57
N SER A 506 -3.43 -12.64 28.46
CA SER A 506 -2.75 -11.34 28.51
C SER A 506 -1.46 -11.40 27.69
N TRP A 507 -1.12 -10.31 27.00
CA TRP A 507 0.11 -10.20 26.20
C TRP A 507 1.23 -9.43 26.92
N GLU A 508 0.95 -8.84 28.08
CA GLU A 508 1.84 -7.84 28.72
C GLU A 508 3.14 -8.46 29.26
N GLU A 509 3.05 -9.64 29.89
CA GLU A 509 4.22 -10.44 30.29
C GLU A 509 4.79 -11.21 29.08
N SER A 510 5.37 -10.52 28.11
CA SER A 510 5.74 -11.10 26.79
C SER A 510 6.78 -12.23 26.84
N MET A 511 7.80 -12.09 27.70
CA MET A 511 8.91 -13.04 27.86
C MET A 511 8.57 -14.26 28.73
N LYS A 512 7.33 -14.38 29.21
CA LYS A 512 6.85 -15.50 30.02
C LYS A 512 6.14 -16.51 29.13
N ASP A 513 6.49 -17.78 29.29
CA ASP A 513 5.85 -18.87 28.56
C ASP A 513 4.36 -19.00 28.94
N GLU A 514 3.50 -19.21 27.94
CA GLU A 514 2.10 -19.61 28.14
C GLU A 514 1.99 -21.14 28.34
N LEU A 515 2.95 -21.91 27.82
CA LEU A 515 2.93 -23.36 27.75
C LEU A 515 4.16 -23.97 28.42
N ASP A 516 3.99 -25.07 29.13
CA ASP A 516 5.10 -25.86 29.68
C ASP A 516 5.84 -26.58 28.53
N ARG A 517 7.01 -26.05 28.17
CA ARG A 517 7.87 -26.56 27.08
C ARG A 517 8.32 -28.01 27.27
N GLY A 518 8.38 -28.50 28.52
CA GLY A 518 8.74 -29.90 28.80
C GLY A 518 7.61 -30.89 28.50
N LYS A 519 6.39 -30.38 28.31
CA LYS A 519 5.15 -31.18 28.18
C LYS A 519 4.39 -30.93 26.87
N TYR A 520 4.39 -29.70 26.36
CA TYR A 520 3.60 -29.30 25.19
C TYR A 520 4.51 -28.91 24.02
N PRO A 521 4.28 -29.45 22.81
CA PRO A 521 4.93 -28.93 21.61
C PRO A 521 4.38 -27.54 21.24
N ARG A 522 5.23 -26.70 20.66
CA ARG A 522 4.73 -25.56 19.87
C ARG A 522 4.00 -26.08 18.62
N MET A 523 3.19 -25.23 17.99
CA MET A 523 2.67 -25.49 16.65
C MET A 523 3.56 -24.77 15.64
N PRO A 524 4.31 -25.49 14.79
CA PRO A 524 5.06 -24.86 13.72
C PRO A 524 4.16 -24.09 12.75
N TRP A 525 4.73 -23.11 12.06
CA TRP A 525 4.02 -22.09 11.31
C TRP A 525 4.68 -21.91 9.95
N HIS A 526 4.06 -22.46 8.91
CA HIS A 526 4.53 -22.34 7.54
C HIS A 526 3.80 -21.21 6.81
N ASP A 527 4.54 -20.34 6.15
CA ASP A 527 3.97 -19.15 5.50
C ASP A 527 4.84 -18.64 4.35
N VAL A 528 4.27 -17.81 3.48
CA VAL A 528 4.95 -17.25 2.31
C VAL A 528 4.75 -15.74 2.26
N HIS A 529 5.85 -15.04 1.95
CA HIS A 529 5.92 -13.59 1.86
C HIS A 529 6.70 -13.17 0.61
N CYS A 530 6.52 -11.93 0.15
CA CYS A 530 7.38 -11.35 -0.89
C CYS A 530 7.74 -9.89 -0.59
N ALA A 531 8.89 -9.47 -1.09
CA ALA A 531 9.26 -8.07 -1.25
C ALA A 531 9.03 -7.63 -2.70
N LEU A 532 8.62 -6.37 -2.85
CA LEU A 532 8.42 -5.70 -4.14
C LEU A 532 9.18 -4.37 -4.15
N TRP A 533 9.83 -4.06 -5.29
CA TRP A 533 10.50 -2.79 -5.54
C TRP A 533 9.88 -2.05 -6.74
N GLY A 534 10.12 -0.74 -6.81
CA GLY A 534 9.65 0.09 -7.93
C GLY A 534 8.14 0.41 -7.87
N PRO A 535 7.47 0.55 -9.02
CA PRO A 535 6.04 0.90 -9.10
C PRO A 535 5.08 0.06 -8.23
N PRO A 536 5.19 -1.28 -8.12
CA PRO A 536 4.30 -2.09 -7.26
C PRO A 536 4.33 -1.67 -5.79
N CYS A 537 5.52 -1.34 -5.25
CA CYS A 537 5.66 -0.83 -3.88
C CYS A 537 4.87 0.47 -3.66
N ARG A 538 4.82 1.31 -4.69
CA ARG A 538 4.15 2.61 -4.68
C ARG A 538 2.63 2.47 -4.79
N ASP A 539 2.15 1.38 -5.38
CA ASP A 539 0.72 1.00 -5.39
C ASP A 539 0.28 0.46 -4.01
N VAL A 540 1.10 -0.39 -3.37
CA VAL A 540 0.88 -0.81 -1.96
C VAL A 540 0.90 0.40 -1.03
N ALA A 541 1.77 1.38 -1.27
CA ALA A 541 1.80 2.65 -0.52
C ALA A 541 0.55 3.51 -0.74
N ARG A 542 0.01 3.56 -1.97
CA ARG A 542 -1.25 4.24 -2.29
C ARG A 542 -2.41 3.65 -1.49
N HIS A 543 -2.51 2.32 -1.42
CA HIS A 543 -3.50 1.60 -0.61
C HIS A 543 -3.40 1.96 0.88
N PHE A 544 -2.19 1.97 1.44
CA PHE A 544 -1.97 2.38 2.83
C PHE A 544 -2.39 3.83 3.08
N VAL A 545 -2.00 4.77 2.22
CA VAL A 545 -2.38 6.20 2.33
C VAL A 545 -3.89 6.39 2.28
N GLN A 546 -4.59 5.67 1.40
CA GLN A 546 -6.05 5.70 1.30
C GLN A 546 -6.70 5.19 2.60
N ARG A 547 -6.32 4.00 3.08
CA ARG A 547 -6.85 3.42 4.32
C ARG A 547 -6.52 4.24 5.56
N TRP A 548 -5.32 4.81 5.65
CA TRP A 548 -4.94 5.72 6.74
C TRP A 548 -5.84 6.95 6.79
N ASN A 549 -6.04 7.62 5.65
CA ASN A 549 -6.89 8.81 5.57
C ASN A 549 -8.36 8.48 5.88
N HIS A 550 -8.87 7.34 5.41
CA HIS A 550 -10.21 6.83 5.76
C HIS A 550 -10.34 6.57 7.27
N ALA A 551 -9.40 5.83 7.88
CA ALA A 551 -9.39 5.58 9.32
C ALA A 551 -9.28 6.88 10.14
N LYS A 552 -8.47 7.86 9.69
CA LYS A 552 -8.42 9.19 10.31
C LYS A 552 -9.78 9.90 10.24
N ARG A 553 -10.45 9.96 9.08
CA ARG A 553 -11.76 10.62 8.93
C ARG A 553 -12.85 10.01 9.82
N ASN A 554 -12.77 8.72 10.11
CA ASN A 554 -13.79 8.03 10.90
C ASN A 554 -13.52 8.01 12.41
N LYS A 555 -12.28 8.29 12.85
CA LYS A 555 -11.85 8.12 14.26
C LYS A 555 -11.10 9.30 14.87
N ALA A 556 -10.31 10.01 14.08
CA ALA A 556 -9.25 10.92 14.53
C ALA A 556 -9.34 12.30 13.85
N VAL A 557 -10.56 12.74 13.49
CA VAL A 557 -10.86 13.99 12.76
C VAL A 557 -10.14 15.20 13.38
N HIS A 558 -10.23 15.33 14.70
CA HIS A 558 -9.69 16.48 15.44
C HIS A 558 -8.30 16.20 16.04
N GLU A 559 -7.77 14.98 15.94
CA GLU A 559 -6.50 14.58 16.57
C GLU A 559 -5.30 15.07 15.73
N GLN A 560 -4.90 16.33 15.95
CA GLN A 560 -3.85 17.00 15.17
C GLN A 560 -2.50 16.26 15.15
N LYS A 561 -2.22 15.41 16.15
CA LYS A 561 -1.01 14.57 16.21
C LYS A 561 -0.99 13.44 15.16
N ILE A 562 -2.13 13.12 14.56
CA ILE A 562 -2.31 12.12 13.50
C ILE A 562 -2.55 12.89 12.19
N PRO A 563 -1.55 13.00 11.28
CA PRO A 563 -1.70 13.77 10.04
C PRO A 563 -2.61 13.08 9.02
N LEU A 564 -3.07 13.84 8.02
CA LEU A 564 -3.49 13.27 6.74
C LEU A 564 -2.22 13.01 5.90
N LEU A 565 -2.20 11.91 5.15
CA LEU A 565 -1.08 11.55 4.27
C LEU A 565 -1.40 11.93 2.83
N MET A 566 -0.39 12.36 2.06
CA MET A 566 -0.53 12.65 0.63
C MET A 566 0.15 11.55 -0.19
N PRO A 567 -0.50 11.04 -1.27
CA PRO A 567 0.18 10.19 -2.23
C PRO A 567 1.36 10.94 -2.87
N GLN A 568 2.55 10.35 -2.87
CA GLN A 568 3.68 10.96 -3.57
C GLN A 568 3.56 10.80 -5.09
N HIS A 569 4.28 11.62 -5.86
CA HIS A 569 4.27 11.72 -7.31
C HIS A 569 4.33 10.35 -8.01
N HIS A 570 5.19 9.47 -7.52
CA HIS A 570 5.40 8.14 -8.07
C HIS A 570 4.29 7.13 -7.70
N MET A 571 3.36 7.49 -6.81
CA MET A 571 2.10 6.77 -6.53
C MET A 571 0.93 7.26 -7.40
N VAL A 572 1.11 8.37 -8.15
CA VAL A 572 0.04 9.06 -8.90
C VAL A 572 0.36 9.33 -10.37
N LEU A 573 1.60 9.10 -10.80
CA LEU A 573 1.99 9.14 -12.21
C LEU A 573 2.07 7.70 -12.75
N PRO A 574 1.45 7.39 -13.90
CA PRO A 574 1.67 6.12 -14.56
C PRO A 574 3.07 6.13 -15.20
N HIS A 575 4.00 5.35 -14.65
CA HIS A 575 5.40 5.24 -15.13
C HIS A 575 5.53 4.77 -16.59
N TYR A 576 4.43 4.30 -17.21
CA TYR A 576 4.36 3.92 -18.61
C TYR A 576 4.04 5.08 -19.59
N MET A 577 3.85 6.33 -19.13
CA MET A 577 3.54 7.48 -20.02
C MET A 577 4.71 7.94 -20.93
N GLY A 578 5.75 7.11 -21.07
CA GLY A 578 6.92 7.33 -21.92
C GLY A 578 7.89 8.39 -21.40
N ASN A 579 9.01 8.56 -22.11
CA ASN A 579 10.05 9.55 -21.78
C ASN A 579 9.60 10.98 -22.16
N ARG A 580 8.58 11.48 -21.47
CA ARG A 580 8.51 12.90 -21.13
C ARG A 580 9.30 13.11 -19.86
N GLU A 581 10.62 13.12 -20.02
CA GLU A 581 11.56 13.41 -18.95
C GLU A 581 11.19 14.76 -18.32
N ILE A 582 10.74 14.70 -17.06
CA ILE A 582 10.86 15.84 -16.17
C ILE A 582 12.31 15.78 -15.72
N ASP A 583 13.20 16.54 -16.38
CA ASP A 583 14.62 16.56 -16.07
C ASP A 583 14.85 16.92 -14.60
N ILE A 584 15.18 15.91 -13.80
CA ILE A 584 15.56 16.05 -12.40
C ILE A 584 17.07 15.85 -12.32
N GLU A 585 17.81 16.86 -12.81
CA GLU A 585 19.21 17.04 -12.41
C GLU A 585 19.25 17.29 -10.89
N CYS A 586 19.47 16.22 -10.12
CA CYS A 586 19.92 16.33 -8.73
C CYS A 586 21.43 16.58 -8.71
N LYS A 587 21.84 17.85 -8.78
CA LYS A 587 23.26 18.23 -8.67
C LYS A 587 23.76 18.06 -7.23
N GLY A 588 24.27 16.86 -6.95
CA GLY A 588 25.36 16.68 -6.00
C GLY A 588 26.69 16.66 -6.77
N ASP A 589 27.71 17.33 -6.25
CA ASP A 589 29.03 17.39 -6.91
C ASP A 589 29.77 16.05 -6.80
N VAL A 590 29.87 15.33 -7.92
CA VAL A 590 30.88 14.27 -8.13
C VAL A 590 31.47 14.42 -9.53
N ASN A 591 32.76 14.75 -9.61
CA ASN A 591 33.51 14.78 -10.87
C ASN A 591 33.88 13.36 -11.30
N GLN A 592 33.24 12.82 -12.33
CA GLN A 592 33.79 11.74 -13.14
C GLN A 592 33.71 12.08 -14.64
N ARG A 593 34.62 11.52 -15.43
CA ARG A 593 34.93 11.97 -16.80
C ARG A 593 34.18 11.18 -17.87
N GLU A 594 33.98 11.83 -19.01
CA GLU A 594 33.38 11.26 -20.22
C GLU A 594 34.16 10.04 -20.75
N LEU A 595 33.43 9.08 -21.33
CA LEU A 595 33.82 8.36 -22.54
C LEU A 595 32.58 7.74 -23.21
N SER A 596 32.52 7.74 -24.54
CA SER A 596 31.27 7.50 -25.31
C SER A 596 31.42 6.55 -26.50
N ARG A 597 30.33 5.82 -26.81
CA ARG A 597 29.95 5.11 -28.06
C ARG A 597 28.58 4.43 -27.82
N GLN A 598 27.56 4.45 -28.70
CA GLN A 598 27.46 3.87 -30.06
C GLN A 598 27.68 2.33 -30.04
N GLU A 599 26.82 1.45 -30.57
CA GLU A 599 25.76 1.50 -31.60
C GLU A 599 24.56 0.61 -31.13
N SER A 600 23.28 0.98 -31.20
CA SER A 600 22.36 1.07 -32.35
C SER A 600 22.26 -0.20 -33.24
N PHE A 601 21.26 -1.06 -32.96
CA PHE A 601 20.67 -2.00 -33.93
C PHE A 601 19.15 -2.06 -33.79
N SER A 602 18.42 -2.25 -34.89
CA SER A 602 16.95 -2.26 -34.93
C SER A 602 16.41 -3.32 -35.88
N SER A 603 15.29 -3.96 -35.50
CA SER A 603 14.40 -4.70 -36.40
C SER A 603 12.97 -4.72 -35.82
N PRO A 604 11.90 -4.70 -36.64
CA PRO A 604 10.55 -4.44 -36.16
C PRO A 604 9.69 -5.71 -35.98
N SER A 605 8.73 -5.63 -35.05
CA SER A 605 7.52 -6.46 -34.99
C SER A 605 6.27 -5.57 -35.15
N PRO A 606 5.13 -6.12 -35.62
CA PRO A 606 4.00 -5.30 -36.06
C PRO A 606 3.14 -4.78 -34.91
N PHE A 607 2.68 -3.54 -35.04
CA PHE A 607 1.51 -3.02 -34.32
C PHE A 607 0.24 -3.41 -35.06
N GLU A 608 -0.83 -3.74 -34.33
CA GLU A 608 -2.21 -3.63 -34.82
C GLU A 608 -2.94 -2.55 -33.99
N ASP A 609 -3.83 -1.79 -34.64
CA ASP A 609 -4.16 -0.43 -34.21
C ASP A 609 -5.21 -0.30 -33.10
N ILE A 610 -5.03 0.72 -32.26
CA ILE A 610 -6.11 1.33 -31.47
C ILE A 610 -6.65 2.55 -32.25
N PRO A 611 -7.95 2.59 -32.63
CA PRO A 611 -8.45 3.62 -33.54
C PRO A 611 -8.56 5.00 -32.89
N LEU A 612 -7.74 5.95 -33.35
CA LEU A 612 -7.86 7.37 -33.03
C LEU A 612 -9.02 8.01 -33.80
N LEU A 613 -9.92 8.67 -33.08
CA LEU A 613 -11.03 9.45 -33.65
C LEU A 613 -10.91 10.92 -33.26
N LEU A 614 -10.60 11.77 -34.24
CA LEU A 614 -11.34 12.99 -34.66
C LEU A 614 -10.53 13.75 -35.74
N PRO A 615 -11.16 14.59 -36.58
CA PRO A 615 -10.63 14.91 -37.90
C PRO A 615 -9.67 16.11 -37.95
N GLN A 616 -8.87 16.16 -39.01
CA GLN A 616 -8.33 17.41 -39.57
C GLN A 616 -8.68 17.51 -41.05
N GLU A 617 -9.01 18.72 -41.48
CA GLU A 617 -9.38 19.04 -42.86
C GLU A 617 -8.13 19.28 -43.73
N SER A 618 -8.34 19.31 -45.05
CA SER A 618 -7.29 19.46 -46.04
C SER A 618 -6.70 20.87 -46.09
N ASP A 619 -5.39 20.96 -46.28
CA ASP A 619 -4.85 21.64 -47.47
C ASP A 619 -3.47 21.06 -47.82
N GLY A 620 -3.06 21.17 -49.09
CA GLY A 620 -1.83 20.54 -49.56
C GLY A 620 -1.10 21.32 -50.63
N LEU A 621 0.19 21.03 -50.80
CA LEU A 621 1.01 21.40 -51.94
C LEU A 621 2.23 20.46 -52.03
N ALA A 622 2.63 20.10 -53.25
CA ALA A 622 3.74 19.19 -53.51
C ALA A 622 4.99 19.93 -54.02
N VAL A 623 6.17 19.29 -53.94
CA VAL A 623 7.22 19.31 -54.97
C VAL A 623 8.27 18.21 -54.68
N SER A 624 9.09 17.89 -55.69
CA SER A 624 9.80 16.63 -55.88
C SER A 624 11.24 16.49 -55.31
N ASN A 625 11.59 15.23 -55.03
CA ASN A 625 12.87 14.50 -55.19
C ASN A 625 14.16 15.26 -55.59
N GLY A 626 15.28 14.76 -55.03
CA GLY A 626 16.62 14.89 -55.60
C GLY A 626 17.60 13.84 -55.05
N ASP A 627 18.01 12.87 -55.88
CA ASP A 627 19.06 11.88 -55.57
C ASP A 627 20.47 12.47 -55.63
N GLN A 628 21.44 11.87 -54.90
CA GLN A 628 22.61 11.21 -55.52
C GLN A 628 23.52 10.47 -54.52
N LYS A 629 24.27 9.47 -55.02
CA LYS A 629 25.32 8.70 -54.33
C LYS A 629 26.67 8.95 -55.00
N SER A 630 27.79 8.80 -54.27
CA SER A 630 28.95 7.97 -54.69
C SER A 630 30.17 8.05 -53.75
N ASN A 631 30.76 6.89 -53.42
CA ASN A 631 32.20 6.50 -53.37
C ASN A 631 33.24 7.40 -52.62
N GLY A 632 34.37 6.92 -52.09
CA GLY A 632 35.00 5.58 -51.96
C GLY A 632 36.27 5.72 -51.07
N SER A 633 36.65 4.71 -50.26
CA SER A 633 37.67 3.66 -50.53
C SER A 633 39.13 4.01 -50.14
N ASP A 634 39.90 2.97 -49.74
CA ASP A 634 41.37 2.91 -49.48
C ASP A 634 41.94 3.59 -48.21
N ALA A 635 43.07 3.15 -47.59
CA ALA A 635 43.75 1.82 -47.52
C ALA A 635 44.97 1.82 -46.53
N GLN A 636 45.23 0.69 -45.83
CA GLN A 636 46.58 0.17 -45.41
C GLN A 636 47.46 1.00 -44.39
N ILE A 637 48.53 0.55 -43.67
CA ILE A 637 49.11 -0.77 -43.24
C ILE A 637 50.17 -0.57 -42.08
N THR A 638 50.51 -1.63 -41.30
CA THR A 638 51.65 -1.79 -40.30
C THR A 638 51.70 -0.89 -39.04
N GLY A 639 52.31 -1.30 -37.89
CA GLY A 639 52.84 -2.62 -37.47
C GLY A 639 54.00 -2.58 -36.43
N THR A 640 54.14 -3.61 -35.58
CA THR A 640 55.33 -3.99 -34.71
C THR A 640 55.84 -2.98 -33.64
N ALA A 641 56.57 -3.34 -32.55
CA ALA A 641 56.77 -4.55 -31.71
C ALA A 641 57.63 -4.17 -30.46
N ASP A 642 58.01 -5.15 -29.61
CA ASP A 642 59.15 -5.15 -28.63
C ASP A 642 59.09 -4.25 -27.36
N ASP A 643 59.67 -4.56 -26.17
CA ASP A 643 60.02 -5.84 -25.48
C ASP A 643 60.43 -5.59 -23.98
N HIS A 644 60.65 -6.67 -23.19
CA HIS A 644 61.61 -6.89 -22.06
C HIS A 644 61.33 -6.59 -20.55
N TYR A 645 61.37 -7.68 -19.75
CA TYR A 645 62.02 -7.97 -18.41
C TYR A 645 62.06 -6.97 -17.19
N CYS A 646 62.29 -7.34 -15.90
CA CYS A 646 61.99 -8.53 -15.04
C CYS A 646 62.53 -8.37 -13.57
N MET A 647 62.07 -9.22 -12.62
CA MET A 647 62.64 -9.60 -11.29
C MET A 647 62.51 -8.73 -10.00
N ASP A 648 62.45 -9.44 -8.86
CA ASP A 648 62.40 -9.07 -7.42
C ASP A 648 63.66 -9.64 -6.68
N PRO A 649 64.15 -9.08 -5.53
CA PRO A 649 64.16 -9.88 -4.27
C PRO A 649 64.25 -9.15 -2.89
N GLN A 650 63.37 -9.56 -1.95
CA GLN A 650 63.59 -9.95 -0.52
C GLN A 650 64.40 -9.13 0.56
N ARG A 651 63.97 -9.32 1.84
CA ARG A 651 64.68 -9.32 3.17
C ARG A 651 64.57 -8.08 4.10
N VAL A 652 64.59 -8.14 5.46
CA VAL A 652 64.12 -9.12 6.52
C VAL A 652 64.43 -8.57 7.96
N LEU A 653 63.71 -9.03 9.01
CA LEU A 653 63.90 -8.91 10.51
C LEU A 653 63.26 -7.77 11.36
N GLU A 654 62.73 -8.22 12.52
CA GLU A 654 62.66 -7.66 13.90
C GLU A 654 61.77 -6.45 14.37
N ALA A 655 60.63 -6.83 14.98
CA ALA A 655 60.26 -6.64 16.41
C ALA A 655 59.71 -5.31 17.02
N ASN A 656 58.61 -5.50 17.77
CA ASN A 656 58.11 -4.77 18.96
C ASN A 656 57.29 -3.46 18.86
N GLU A 657 56.51 -3.28 19.94
CA GLU A 657 55.68 -2.15 20.39
C GLU A 657 54.36 -1.86 19.66
N MET A 658 53.28 -1.76 20.45
CA MET A 658 52.04 -1.07 20.09
C MET A 658 52.02 0.30 20.76
N PRO A 659 51.46 1.31 20.08
CA PRO A 659 50.35 2.03 20.69
C PRO A 659 49.14 2.20 19.75
N GLN A 660 48.09 2.81 20.30
CA GLN A 660 46.84 3.11 19.59
C GLN A 660 47.04 4.20 18.52
N SER A 661 46.35 4.09 17.40
CA SER A 661 46.02 5.21 16.50
C SER A 661 44.70 4.92 15.79
N ASP A 662 43.99 5.97 15.39
CA ASP A 662 42.69 5.89 14.73
C ASP A 662 42.79 5.19 13.37
N MET A 663 41.77 4.39 13.03
CA MET A 663 41.66 3.75 11.72
C MET A 663 40.45 4.32 10.98
N GLU A 664 40.71 5.15 9.99
CA GLU A 664 39.73 5.51 8.97
C GLU A 664 39.34 4.22 8.22
N ILE A 665 38.03 3.93 8.15
CA ILE A 665 37.51 2.73 7.47
C ILE A 665 37.38 3.06 5.97
N PRO A 666 38.01 2.30 5.06
CA PRO A 666 37.91 2.57 3.62
C PRO A 666 36.49 2.37 3.06
N ASP A 667 36.08 3.24 2.14
CA ASP A 667 34.77 3.24 1.46
C ASP A 667 34.55 2.06 0.46
N GLU A 668 35.44 1.05 0.45
CA GLU A 668 35.50 -0.03 -0.54
C GLU A 668 35.26 -1.43 0.08
N TRP A 669 34.30 -1.54 1.02
CA TRP A 669 33.92 -2.80 1.67
C TRP A 669 32.57 -3.40 1.21
N TRP A 670 31.90 -2.76 0.25
CA TRP A 670 30.63 -3.24 -0.33
C TRP A 670 30.83 -4.40 -1.31
N GLU A 671 32.02 -4.54 -1.91
CA GLU A 671 32.30 -5.49 -3.00
C GLU A 671 32.55 -6.94 -2.54
N THR A 672 32.67 -7.19 -1.23
CA THR A 672 33.01 -8.53 -0.67
C THR A 672 32.02 -9.12 0.34
N THR A 673 30.92 -8.42 0.67
CA THR A 673 29.84 -8.96 1.52
C THR A 673 28.45 -8.92 0.88
N VAL A 674 28.32 -8.35 -0.33
CA VAL A 674 27.21 -8.61 -1.24
C VAL A 674 27.79 -9.21 -2.52
N THR A 675 28.24 -10.47 -2.42
CA THR A 675 28.66 -11.24 -3.59
C THR A 675 27.49 -11.42 -4.56
N ASP A 676 27.78 -11.44 -5.86
CA ASP A 676 26.79 -11.59 -6.93
C ASP A 676 25.89 -12.82 -6.76
N TYR A 677 24.64 -12.57 -6.33
CA TYR A 677 23.52 -13.51 -6.51
C TYR A 677 22.80 -13.30 -7.86
N ASN A 678 23.40 -12.53 -8.78
CA ASN A 678 22.95 -12.39 -10.17
C ASN A 678 23.13 -13.69 -10.98
N GLU A 679 24.09 -14.55 -10.60
CA GLU A 679 24.14 -15.95 -11.04
C GLU A 679 23.82 -16.90 -9.88
N ALA A 680 22.53 -16.99 -9.54
CA ALA A 680 22.02 -18.08 -8.72
C ALA A 680 22.22 -19.42 -9.46
N SER A 681 23.32 -20.12 -9.15
CA SER A 681 23.59 -21.45 -9.71
C SER A 681 22.44 -22.41 -9.41
N VAL A 682 22.11 -23.30 -10.35
CA VAL A 682 20.83 -24.04 -10.40
C VAL A 682 20.80 -25.25 -9.43
N GLY A 683 21.33 -25.07 -8.22
CA GLY A 683 21.60 -26.14 -7.26
C GLY A 683 21.26 -25.86 -5.80
N GLU A 684 20.91 -24.62 -5.40
CA GLU A 684 20.61 -24.28 -3.99
C GLU A 684 19.41 -23.32 -3.88
N TYR A 685 18.19 -23.87 -3.80
CA TYR A 685 16.99 -23.10 -3.43
C TYR A 685 16.77 -23.19 -1.91
N GLY A 686 17.07 -22.09 -1.20
CA GLY A 686 16.84 -21.96 0.25
C GLY A 686 15.53 -21.24 0.61
N GLU A 687 15.45 -20.73 1.83
CA GLU A 687 14.30 -19.97 2.38
C GLU A 687 14.10 -18.59 1.68
N ILE A 688 15.03 -18.17 0.82
CA ILE A 688 15.05 -16.86 0.14
C ILE A 688 15.19 -17.06 -1.37
N GLY A 689 14.35 -16.37 -2.15
CA GLY A 689 14.40 -16.40 -3.61
C GLY A 689 15.39 -15.43 -4.25
N PRO A 690 15.66 -15.56 -5.56
CA PRO A 690 16.38 -14.54 -6.30
C PRO A 690 15.50 -13.27 -6.42
N ARG A 691 16.11 -12.10 -6.32
CA ARG A 691 15.44 -10.82 -6.60
C ARG A 691 15.55 -10.53 -8.09
N ILE A 692 14.45 -10.64 -8.83
CA ILE A 692 14.46 -10.51 -10.30
C ILE A 692 13.42 -9.51 -10.82
N PRO A 693 13.58 -8.99 -12.06
CA PRO A 693 12.53 -8.26 -12.76
C PRO A 693 11.32 -9.14 -13.05
N CYS A 694 10.12 -8.69 -12.66
CA CYS A 694 8.85 -9.35 -12.94
C CYS A 694 7.85 -8.36 -13.56
N HIS A 695 6.79 -8.89 -14.15
CA HIS A 695 5.54 -8.14 -14.28
C HIS A 695 4.76 -8.31 -12.98
N CYS A 696 4.34 -7.20 -12.36
CA CYS A 696 3.71 -7.22 -11.04
C CYS A 696 2.43 -6.39 -11.05
N GLN A 697 1.32 -6.94 -10.56
CA GLN A 697 0.08 -6.19 -10.37
C GLN A 697 -0.45 -6.39 -8.95
N VAL A 698 -0.58 -5.29 -8.21
CA VAL A 698 -1.22 -5.30 -6.89
C VAL A 698 -2.72 -5.54 -7.06
N ILE A 699 -3.29 -6.34 -6.16
CA ILE A 699 -4.72 -6.71 -6.10
C ILE A 699 -5.17 -6.63 -4.64
N ARG A 700 -6.44 -6.32 -4.39
CA ARG A 700 -6.96 -6.14 -3.02
C ARG A 700 -8.43 -6.56 -2.90
N SER A 701 -8.82 -6.86 -1.68
CA SER A 701 -10.23 -6.95 -1.26
C SER A 701 -10.51 -5.72 -0.42
N VAL A 702 -11.34 -4.79 -0.88
CA VAL A 702 -11.75 -3.59 -0.12
C VAL A 702 -13.17 -3.15 -0.43
N SER A 703 -13.74 -2.35 0.45
CA SER A 703 -15.05 -1.74 0.24
C SER A 703 -15.21 -0.44 1.04
N GLN A 704 -16.41 0.11 0.98
CA GLN A 704 -16.84 1.32 1.68
C GLN A 704 -16.41 1.38 3.15
N TRP A 705 -16.52 0.26 3.87
CA TRP A 705 -16.24 0.25 5.30
C TRP A 705 -14.72 0.25 5.57
N SER A 706 -13.93 -0.44 4.75
CA SER A 706 -12.52 -0.74 5.06
C SER A 706 -11.51 0.24 4.47
N ALA A 707 -11.80 0.82 3.31
CA ALA A 707 -10.93 1.79 2.62
C ALA A 707 -11.66 3.04 2.12
N GLY A 708 -12.98 3.10 2.24
CA GLY A 708 -13.78 4.26 1.81
C GLY A 708 -14.07 4.32 0.31
N THR A 709 -13.93 3.20 -0.41
CA THR A 709 -14.10 3.13 -1.87
C THR A 709 -15.56 3.31 -2.32
N SER A 710 -15.75 3.85 -3.53
CA SER A 710 -17.06 4.03 -4.21
C SER A 710 -17.73 2.71 -4.61
N GLN A 711 -16.94 1.69 -4.88
CA GLN A 711 -17.40 0.33 -5.14
C GLN A 711 -16.61 -0.66 -4.27
N THR A 712 -17.19 -1.84 -4.07
CA THR A 712 -16.43 -3.00 -3.57
C THR A 712 -15.44 -3.42 -4.65
N GLU A 713 -14.18 -3.63 -4.27
CA GLU A 713 -13.16 -4.23 -5.12
C GLU A 713 -12.87 -5.65 -4.62
N ASP A 714 -13.01 -6.61 -5.51
CA ASP A 714 -12.76 -8.05 -5.31
C ASP A 714 -11.65 -8.54 -6.27
N SER A 715 -10.68 -7.67 -6.58
CA SER A 715 -9.69 -7.90 -7.63
C SER A 715 -8.80 -9.12 -7.37
N ILE A 716 -8.69 -9.57 -6.11
CA ILE A 716 -8.10 -10.86 -5.74
C ILE A 716 -8.94 -12.04 -6.25
N HIS A 717 -10.26 -12.05 -6.02
CA HIS A 717 -11.15 -13.13 -6.47
C HIS A 717 -11.22 -13.20 -7.99
N SER A 718 -11.30 -12.05 -8.65
CA SER A 718 -11.22 -11.91 -10.11
C SER A 718 -9.88 -12.44 -10.66
N ALA A 719 -8.76 -12.16 -9.99
CA ALA A 719 -7.45 -12.72 -10.36
C ALA A 719 -7.40 -14.24 -10.18
N TYR A 720 -7.78 -14.76 -9.02
CA TYR A 720 -7.78 -16.21 -8.75
C TYR A 720 -8.58 -16.99 -9.81
N CYS A 721 -9.82 -16.59 -10.09
CA CYS A 721 -10.66 -17.31 -11.06
C CYS A 721 -10.09 -17.22 -12.48
N SER A 722 -9.69 -16.02 -12.92
CA SER A 722 -9.16 -15.80 -14.27
C SER A 722 -7.84 -16.56 -14.50
N LEU A 723 -6.93 -16.56 -13.52
CA LEU A 723 -5.65 -17.26 -13.63
C LEU A 723 -5.84 -18.78 -13.63
N ILE A 724 -6.74 -19.32 -12.78
CA ILE A 724 -7.10 -20.75 -12.78
C ILE A 724 -7.76 -21.18 -14.09
N GLU A 725 -8.68 -20.38 -14.64
CA GLU A 725 -9.30 -20.68 -15.93
C GLU A 725 -8.31 -20.60 -17.11
N ASN A 726 -7.20 -19.85 -17.00
CA ASN A 726 -6.20 -19.72 -18.06
C ASN A 726 -4.99 -20.69 -17.97
N ALA A 727 -4.72 -21.31 -16.81
CA ALA A 727 -3.62 -22.28 -16.62
C ALA A 727 -3.53 -23.35 -17.73
N GLU A 728 -2.35 -23.91 -18.00
CA GLU A 728 -2.09 -24.88 -19.07
C GLU A 728 -1.88 -26.32 -18.55
N HIS A 729 -1.13 -26.49 -17.46
CA HIS A 729 -0.59 -27.78 -16.98
C HIS A 729 -0.61 -27.97 -15.45
N PHE A 730 -0.37 -26.93 -14.67
CA PHE A 730 -0.06 -27.08 -13.25
C PHE A 730 -0.61 -25.93 -12.41
N ILE A 731 -1.29 -26.28 -11.30
CA ILE A 731 -1.77 -25.34 -10.29
C ILE A 731 -1.35 -25.89 -8.92
N TYR A 732 -0.55 -25.11 -8.19
CA TYR A 732 -0.16 -25.39 -6.81
C TYR A 732 -0.77 -24.32 -5.91
N ILE A 733 -1.47 -24.72 -4.86
CA ILE A 733 -2.12 -23.82 -3.90
C ILE A 733 -1.66 -24.20 -2.50
N GLU A 734 -1.18 -23.22 -1.74
CA GLU A 734 -1.09 -23.31 -0.29
C GLU A 734 -2.04 -22.30 0.32
N ASN A 735 -2.96 -22.75 1.17
CA ASN A 735 -3.89 -21.83 1.81
C ASN A 735 -4.25 -22.26 3.23
N GLN A 736 -4.48 -21.29 4.11
CA GLN A 736 -4.99 -21.55 5.46
C GLN A 736 -6.41 -22.14 5.46
N PHE A 737 -7.23 -21.78 4.45
CA PHE A 737 -8.60 -22.28 4.31
C PHE A 737 -8.89 -22.65 2.86
N PHE A 738 -9.77 -23.64 2.66
CA PHE A 738 -10.30 -23.97 1.34
C PHE A 738 -11.83 -24.12 1.42
N ILE A 739 -12.52 -22.98 1.37
CA ILE A 739 -13.97 -22.84 1.53
C ILE A 739 -14.53 -22.07 0.32
N SER A 740 -15.24 -22.75 -0.57
CA SER A 740 -15.54 -22.20 -1.91
C SER A 740 -16.77 -22.87 -2.55
N GLY A 741 -17.53 -22.10 -3.34
CA GLY A 741 -18.72 -22.59 -4.02
C GLY A 741 -18.46 -23.02 -5.46
N LEU A 742 -19.23 -24.02 -5.91
CA LEU A 742 -19.51 -24.23 -7.34
C LEU A 742 -20.62 -23.26 -7.79
N ALA A 743 -20.89 -23.15 -9.10
CA ALA A 743 -21.87 -22.21 -9.62
C ALA A 743 -23.29 -22.34 -9.02
N GLU A 744 -23.66 -23.54 -8.54
CA GLU A 744 -24.94 -23.87 -7.91
C GLU A 744 -24.98 -23.67 -6.37
N ASP A 745 -23.89 -23.25 -5.73
CA ASP A 745 -23.89 -22.95 -4.29
C ASP A 745 -24.35 -21.51 -4.02
N GLU A 746 -25.55 -21.35 -3.47
CA GLU A 746 -26.10 -20.03 -3.09
C GLU A 746 -25.54 -19.50 -1.76
N ILE A 747 -24.88 -20.36 -0.95
CA ILE A 747 -24.40 -20.02 0.39
C ILE A 747 -22.99 -19.41 0.31
N ILE A 748 -22.03 -20.16 -0.24
CA ILE A 748 -20.67 -19.68 -0.48
C ILE A 748 -20.63 -19.00 -1.84
N GLN A 749 -20.25 -17.73 -1.90
CA GLN A 749 -20.39 -16.90 -3.09
C GLN A 749 -19.13 -16.84 -3.95
N ASN A 750 -17.94 -17.05 -3.39
CA ASN A 750 -16.70 -17.13 -4.15
C ASN A 750 -16.69 -18.38 -5.06
N ARG A 751 -15.92 -18.30 -6.16
CA ARG A 751 -15.98 -19.23 -7.30
C ARG A 751 -14.64 -19.88 -7.66
N VAL A 752 -13.71 -19.95 -6.70
CA VAL A 752 -12.41 -20.60 -6.88
C VAL A 752 -12.58 -22.10 -7.20
N SER A 753 -13.47 -22.80 -6.48
CA SER A 753 -13.79 -24.20 -6.80
C SER A 753 -14.51 -24.38 -8.13
N GLU A 754 -15.38 -23.46 -8.55
CA GLU A 754 -16.00 -23.47 -9.88
C GLU A 754 -14.94 -23.34 -10.99
N ALA A 755 -13.99 -22.42 -10.85
CA ALA A 755 -12.88 -22.24 -11.79
C ALA A 755 -12.01 -23.51 -11.88
N LEU A 756 -11.64 -24.11 -10.73
CA LEU A 756 -10.89 -25.38 -10.69
C LEU A 756 -11.67 -26.53 -11.34
N TYR A 757 -12.96 -26.67 -11.02
CA TYR A 757 -13.84 -27.69 -11.60
C TYR A 757 -13.93 -27.57 -13.13
N ARG A 758 -14.19 -26.37 -13.65
CA ARG A 758 -14.18 -26.08 -15.10
C ARG A 758 -12.83 -26.38 -15.73
N ARG A 759 -11.74 -25.95 -15.09
CA ARG A 759 -10.39 -26.12 -15.62
C ARG A 759 -10.01 -27.59 -15.73
N ILE A 760 -10.38 -28.40 -14.74
CA ILE A 760 -10.19 -29.86 -14.74
C ILE A 760 -11.07 -30.53 -15.80
N LEU A 761 -12.33 -30.15 -15.94
CA LEU A 761 -13.19 -30.68 -17.00
C LEU A 761 -12.69 -30.31 -18.40
N ARG A 762 -12.11 -29.12 -18.59
CA ARG A 762 -11.42 -28.73 -19.83
C ARG A 762 -10.21 -29.63 -20.10
N ALA A 763 -9.34 -29.83 -19.08
CA ALA A 763 -8.19 -30.72 -19.18
C ALA A 763 -8.60 -32.12 -19.63
N HIS A 764 -9.65 -32.67 -19.02
CA HIS A 764 -10.16 -34.00 -19.33
C HIS A 764 -10.71 -34.10 -20.75
N LYS A 765 -11.48 -33.10 -21.20
CA LYS A 765 -12.04 -33.04 -22.55
C LYS A 765 -10.96 -32.88 -23.65
N GLU A 766 -9.86 -32.20 -23.33
CA GLU A 766 -8.70 -32.01 -24.21
C GLU A 766 -7.65 -33.12 -24.09
N GLU A 767 -7.89 -34.14 -23.26
CA GLU A 767 -6.96 -35.22 -22.90
C GLU A 767 -5.56 -34.75 -22.40
N LYS A 768 -5.46 -33.50 -21.93
CA LYS A 768 -4.22 -32.90 -21.43
C LYS A 768 -3.90 -33.36 -20.01
N CYS A 769 -2.60 -33.58 -19.75
CA CYS A 769 -2.09 -33.72 -18.40
C CYS A 769 -2.17 -32.37 -17.68
N VAL A 770 -2.99 -32.31 -16.62
CA VAL A 770 -3.12 -31.14 -15.73
C VAL A 770 -3.19 -31.63 -14.29
N ARG A 771 -2.43 -31.03 -13.38
CA ARG A 771 -2.47 -31.35 -11.94
C ARG A 771 -2.84 -30.10 -11.12
N VAL A 772 -3.71 -30.29 -10.13
CA VAL A 772 -4.03 -29.34 -9.07
C VAL A 772 -3.60 -29.96 -7.74
N ILE A 773 -2.67 -29.30 -7.05
CA ILE A 773 -2.19 -29.73 -5.72
C ILE A 773 -2.58 -28.65 -4.72
N VAL A 774 -3.29 -29.05 -3.67
CA VAL A 774 -3.75 -28.15 -2.60
C VAL A 774 -3.13 -28.58 -1.28
N VAL A 775 -2.37 -27.70 -0.64
CA VAL A 775 -1.79 -27.89 0.69
C VAL A 775 -2.52 -26.97 1.68
N ILE A 776 -3.05 -27.56 2.75
CA ILE A 776 -3.93 -26.92 3.74
C ILE A 776 -3.57 -27.41 5.15
N PRO A 777 -3.84 -26.62 6.22
CA PRO A 777 -3.58 -27.08 7.58
C PRO A 777 -4.49 -28.27 7.92
N LEU A 778 -3.96 -29.25 8.67
CA LEU A 778 -4.68 -30.48 9.01
C LEU A 778 -5.90 -30.20 9.90
N LEU A 779 -5.79 -29.20 10.79
CA LEU A 779 -6.86 -28.65 11.63
C LEU A 779 -6.72 -27.13 11.76
N PRO A 780 -7.83 -26.36 11.83
CA PRO A 780 -7.80 -24.92 12.13
C PRO A 780 -7.10 -24.59 13.45
N GLY A 781 -6.30 -23.52 13.45
CA GLY A 781 -5.45 -23.11 14.57
C GLY A 781 -6.16 -22.31 15.66
N PHE A 782 -7.30 -22.79 16.17
CA PHE A 782 -8.05 -22.19 17.29
C PHE A 782 -8.01 -23.09 18.53
N GLN A 783 -8.24 -22.52 19.71
CA GLN A 783 -8.20 -23.23 20.99
C GLN A 783 -9.24 -24.36 21.08
N GLY A 784 -8.82 -25.52 21.60
CA GLY A 784 -9.69 -26.66 21.93
C GLY A 784 -9.42 -27.93 21.11
N GLY A 785 -9.61 -29.07 21.78
CA GLY A 785 -9.74 -30.38 21.13
C GLY A 785 -11.15 -30.56 20.58
N LEU A 786 -11.30 -31.25 19.44
CA LEU A 786 -12.58 -31.34 18.71
C LEU A 786 -13.76 -31.90 19.53
N ASP A 787 -13.48 -32.64 20.59
CA ASP A 787 -14.42 -33.22 21.55
C ASP A 787 -14.85 -32.29 22.70
N ASP A 788 -14.22 -31.12 22.83
CA ASP A 788 -14.56 -30.09 23.83
C ASP A 788 -15.77 -29.25 23.36
N PHE A 789 -16.62 -28.84 24.31
CA PHE A 789 -17.64 -27.81 24.10
C PHE A 789 -17.04 -26.45 23.70
N GLY A 790 -15.77 -26.20 24.06
CA GLY A 790 -15.03 -25.02 23.61
C GLY A 790 -14.66 -25.00 22.12
N ALA A 791 -14.63 -26.15 21.44
CA ALA A 791 -14.11 -26.27 20.07
C ALA A 791 -15.15 -26.10 18.95
N ALA A 792 -16.32 -25.51 19.24
CA ALA A 792 -17.40 -25.31 18.26
C ALA A 792 -16.94 -24.51 17.03
N THR A 793 -16.12 -23.47 17.21
CA THR A 793 -15.46 -22.74 16.11
C THR A 793 -14.57 -23.63 15.24
N VAL A 794 -13.78 -24.55 15.84
CA VAL A 794 -12.93 -25.49 15.08
C VAL A 794 -13.82 -26.44 14.26
N ARG A 795 -14.83 -27.05 14.89
CA ARG A 795 -15.74 -27.98 14.20
C ARG A 795 -16.49 -27.31 13.04
N ALA A 796 -16.99 -26.09 13.22
CA ALA A 796 -17.67 -25.33 12.18
C ALA A 796 -16.76 -25.09 10.94
N LEU A 797 -15.52 -24.64 11.15
CA LEU A 797 -14.55 -24.42 10.07
C LEU A 797 -14.17 -25.73 9.37
N VAL A 798 -14.00 -26.81 10.12
CA VAL A 798 -13.74 -28.15 9.58
C VAL A 798 -14.94 -28.64 8.75
N ASP A 799 -16.17 -28.34 9.14
CA ASP A 799 -17.38 -28.70 8.38
C ASP A 799 -17.46 -27.94 7.04
N TRP A 800 -17.28 -26.62 7.04
CA TRP A 800 -17.28 -25.82 5.79
C TRP A 800 -16.16 -26.22 4.82
N GLN A 801 -14.99 -26.55 5.33
CA GLN A 801 -13.86 -27.03 4.52
C GLN A 801 -14.14 -28.42 3.94
N TYR A 802 -14.64 -29.38 4.73
CA TYR A 802 -15.01 -30.69 4.19
C TYR A 802 -16.28 -30.66 3.32
N ARG A 803 -17.22 -29.75 3.55
CA ARG A 803 -18.36 -29.46 2.65
C ARG A 803 -17.87 -29.06 1.27
N THR A 804 -16.90 -28.14 1.21
CA THR A 804 -16.26 -27.70 -0.04
C THR A 804 -15.52 -28.85 -0.74
N ILE A 805 -14.75 -29.62 0.03
CA ILE A 805 -13.81 -30.61 -0.54
C ILE A 805 -14.47 -31.95 -0.88
N SER A 806 -15.17 -32.61 0.06
CA SER A 806 -15.49 -34.06 -0.06
C SER A 806 -16.84 -34.57 0.47
N ARG A 807 -17.53 -33.86 1.37
CA ARG A 807 -18.69 -34.40 2.10
C ARG A 807 -20.02 -34.23 1.37
N GLU A 808 -20.36 -33.01 0.95
CA GLU A 808 -21.65 -32.73 0.34
C GLU A 808 -21.69 -33.09 -1.16
N LYS A 809 -22.91 -33.18 -1.70
CA LYS A 809 -23.12 -33.36 -3.15
C LYS A 809 -22.56 -32.20 -3.97
N THR A 810 -22.61 -30.99 -3.42
CA THR A 810 -22.04 -29.74 -3.93
C THR A 810 -20.51 -29.69 -3.90
N SER A 811 -19.84 -30.66 -3.27
CA SER A 811 -18.38 -30.63 -3.11
C SER A 811 -17.64 -30.87 -4.43
N ILE A 812 -16.46 -30.23 -4.59
CA ILE A 812 -15.67 -30.33 -5.83
C ILE A 812 -15.30 -31.78 -6.16
N LEU A 813 -14.94 -32.60 -5.16
CA LEU A 813 -14.65 -34.02 -5.40
C LEU A 813 -15.91 -34.85 -5.70
N HIS A 814 -17.10 -34.46 -5.24
CA HIS A 814 -18.34 -35.15 -5.63
C HIS A 814 -18.70 -34.88 -7.10
N HIS A 815 -18.63 -33.62 -7.53
CA HIS A 815 -18.88 -33.25 -8.92
C HIS A 815 -17.86 -33.89 -9.87
N LEU A 816 -16.57 -33.83 -9.53
CA LEU A 816 -15.53 -34.50 -10.33
C LEU A 816 -15.69 -36.01 -10.37
N LYS A 817 -15.97 -36.70 -9.24
CA LYS A 817 -16.20 -38.16 -9.25
C LYS A 817 -17.43 -38.57 -10.06
N THR A 818 -18.49 -37.76 -10.04
CA THR A 818 -19.70 -37.98 -10.85
C THR A 818 -19.45 -37.82 -12.36
N LYS A 819 -18.42 -37.07 -12.79
CA LYS A 819 -18.05 -36.90 -14.21
C LYS A 819 -16.89 -37.79 -14.68
N LEU A 820 -15.90 -38.01 -13.81
CA LEU A 820 -14.58 -38.60 -14.13
C LEU A 820 -14.34 -39.96 -13.47
N GLY A 821 -15.16 -40.34 -12.49
CA GLY A 821 -14.96 -41.55 -11.71
C GLY A 821 -13.57 -41.59 -11.03
N PRO A 822 -12.85 -42.73 -11.09
CA PRO A 822 -11.51 -42.87 -10.53
C PRO A 822 -10.48 -41.85 -11.05
N LYS A 823 -10.64 -41.35 -12.28
CA LYS A 823 -9.71 -40.35 -12.88
C LYS A 823 -9.69 -39.01 -12.14
N THR A 824 -10.62 -38.75 -11.21
CA THR A 824 -10.60 -37.54 -10.37
C THR A 824 -9.24 -37.32 -9.68
N TRP A 825 -8.63 -38.39 -9.19
CA TRP A 825 -7.36 -38.34 -8.46
C TRP A 825 -6.14 -38.09 -9.37
N ASP A 826 -6.31 -38.16 -10.70
CA ASP A 826 -5.29 -37.71 -11.65
C ASP A 826 -5.25 -36.19 -11.79
N TYR A 827 -6.32 -35.48 -11.46
CA TYR A 827 -6.42 -34.03 -11.66
C TYR A 827 -6.32 -33.21 -10.38
N ILE A 828 -6.83 -33.69 -9.24
CA ILE A 828 -6.79 -32.91 -7.98
C ILE A 828 -6.50 -33.79 -6.75
N SER A 829 -5.64 -33.28 -5.86
CA SER A 829 -5.23 -33.92 -4.62
C SER A 829 -4.98 -32.91 -3.50
N PHE A 830 -5.21 -33.35 -2.25
CA PHE A 830 -5.18 -32.51 -1.04
C PHE A 830 -4.18 -33.07 -0.03
N TYR A 831 -3.39 -32.18 0.56
CA TYR A 831 -2.29 -32.49 1.48
C TYR A 831 -2.30 -31.54 2.67
N GLY A 832 -1.54 -31.89 3.70
CA GLY A 832 -1.15 -30.97 4.77
C GLY A 832 0.27 -31.29 5.22
N LEU A 833 0.73 -30.61 6.27
CA LEU A 833 2.09 -30.73 6.77
C LEU A 833 2.13 -31.16 8.24
N ARG A 834 3.11 -31.98 8.63
CA ARG A 834 3.33 -32.47 9.99
C ARG A 834 4.81 -32.68 10.29
N SER A 835 5.26 -32.12 11.41
CA SER A 835 6.62 -32.23 11.94
C SER A 835 6.64 -33.06 13.24
N TYR A 836 7.83 -33.44 13.68
CA TYR A 836 8.08 -34.15 14.93
C TYR A 836 9.41 -33.75 15.56
N GLY A 837 9.59 -34.11 16.82
CA GLY A 837 10.86 -33.92 17.53
C GLY A 837 10.77 -34.35 18.99
N ARG A 838 11.86 -34.17 19.71
CA ARG A 838 11.89 -34.31 21.17
C ARG A 838 11.80 -32.92 21.80
N LEU A 839 11.03 -32.76 22.88
CA LEU A 839 10.83 -31.44 23.51
C LEU A 839 12.10 -30.93 24.23
N SER A 840 12.85 -31.84 24.85
CA SER A 840 14.21 -31.70 25.39
C SER A 840 14.80 -33.09 25.61
N ASP A 841 16.11 -33.24 25.84
CA ASP A 841 16.78 -34.56 25.92
C ASP A 841 16.14 -35.58 26.88
N SER A 842 15.55 -35.13 28.00
CA SER A 842 14.87 -35.97 28.99
C SER A 842 13.34 -36.02 28.84
N CYS A 843 12.78 -35.22 27.93
CA CYS A 843 11.34 -35.08 27.71
C CYS A 843 10.84 -35.98 26.56
N PRO A 844 9.51 -36.18 26.44
CA PRO A 844 8.95 -37.09 25.46
C PRO A 844 9.09 -36.60 24.01
N ILE A 845 8.79 -37.51 23.09
CA ILE A 845 8.73 -37.27 21.65
C ILE A 845 7.32 -36.74 21.33
N ALA A 846 7.25 -35.66 20.55
CA ALA A 846 5.99 -35.06 20.11
C ALA A 846 5.94 -34.93 18.59
N THR A 847 4.73 -35.01 18.03
CA THR A 847 4.41 -34.61 16.65
C THR A 847 3.47 -33.42 16.69
N SER A 848 3.56 -32.51 15.72
CA SER A 848 2.65 -31.36 15.62
C SER A 848 2.32 -31.11 14.15
N GLN A 849 1.12 -30.62 13.84
CA GLN A 849 0.88 -30.13 12.48
C GLN A 849 1.81 -28.94 12.23
N VAL A 850 2.40 -28.87 11.05
CA VAL A 850 2.94 -27.59 10.58
C VAL A 850 1.74 -26.82 10.04
N TYR A 851 1.44 -25.69 10.67
CA TYR A 851 0.25 -24.92 10.36
C TYR A 851 0.50 -24.07 9.11
N VAL A 852 -0.01 -24.57 7.98
CA VAL A 852 -0.01 -23.87 6.70
C VAL A 852 -0.86 -22.61 6.84
N HIS A 853 -0.19 -21.47 7.01
CA HIS A 853 -0.77 -20.14 7.03
C HIS A 853 -0.53 -19.38 5.72
N SER A 854 0.29 -19.90 4.80
CA SER A 854 0.46 -19.41 3.42
C SER A 854 -0.87 -18.98 2.78
N LYS A 855 -0.80 -17.99 1.88
CA LYS A 855 -1.89 -17.68 0.93
C LYS A 855 -1.28 -17.51 -0.46
N LEU A 856 -0.90 -18.65 -1.03
CA LEU A 856 -0.10 -18.77 -2.25
C LEU A 856 -0.87 -19.55 -3.32
N MET A 857 -0.76 -19.10 -4.57
CA MET A 857 -1.05 -19.90 -5.75
C MET A 857 0.07 -19.76 -6.78
N ILE A 858 0.62 -20.87 -7.29
CA ILE A 858 1.58 -20.90 -8.39
C ILE A 858 0.92 -21.60 -9.59
N ILE A 859 1.11 -21.05 -10.79
CA ILE A 859 0.56 -21.60 -12.04
C ILE A 859 1.67 -21.81 -13.07
N ASP A 860 1.69 -23.02 -13.63
CA ASP A 860 2.55 -23.48 -14.74
C ASP A 860 4.05 -23.22 -14.58
N ASP A 861 4.53 -23.07 -13.34
CA ASP A 861 5.88 -22.58 -13.02
C ASP A 861 6.21 -21.22 -13.68
N ARG A 862 5.22 -20.39 -14.06
CA ARG A 862 5.40 -19.09 -14.75
C ARG A 862 4.86 -17.86 -14.01
N LEU A 863 3.94 -18.04 -13.07
CA LEU A 863 3.39 -16.95 -12.28
C LEU A 863 3.01 -17.40 -10.88
N ALA A 864 3.00 -16.46 -9.94
CA ALA A 864 2.60 -16.65 -8.56
C ALA A 864 1.63 -15.54 -8.11
N VAL A 865 0.72 -15.90 -7.21
CA VAL A 865 -0.14 -14.97 -6.46
C VAL A 865 0.20 -15.11 -4.99
N ILE A 866 0.66 -14.02 -4.37
CA ILE A 866 1.08 -13.96 -2.96
C ILE A 866 0.31 -12.82 -2.27
N GLY A 867 -0.19 -13.05 -1.05
CA GLY A 867 -0.92 -12.02 -0.30
C GLY A 867 -1.42 -12.49 1.06
N SER A 868 -2.45 -11.82 1.57
CA SER A 868 -3.10 -12.14 2.85
C SER A 868 -4.43 -12.91 2.71
N SER A 869 -5.00 -12.94 1.50
CA SER A 869 -6.35 -13.43 1.21
C SER A 869 -6.47 -14.95 1.20
N ASN A 870 -7.32 -15.48 2.08
CA ASN A 870 -7.64 -16.91 2.14
C ASN A 870 -8.62 -17.32 1.03
N ILE A 871 -8.73 -18.62 0.73
CA ILE A 871 -9.82 -19.14 -0.11
C ILE A 871 -11.06 -19.33 0.78
N ASN A 872 -11.76 -18.22 1.03
CA ASN A 872 -13.08 -18.12 1.66
C ASN A 872 -13.77 -16.81 1.23
N ASP A 873 -15.09 -16.68 1.41
CA ASP A 873 -15.82 -15.46 1.08
C ASP A 873 -15.36 -14.26 1.92
N ARG A 874 -14.98 -14.52 3.18
CA ARG A 874 -14.47 -13.52 4.12
C ARG A 874 -13.30 -12.72 3.54
N SER A 875 -12.37 -13.38 2.86
CA SER A 875 -11.20 -12.77 2.22
C SER A 875 -11.42 -12.39 0.74
N LEU A 876 -12.37 -13.02 0.05
CA LEU A 876 -12.52 -12.89 -1.42
C LEU A 876 -13.60 -11.91 -1.89
N LEU A 877 -14.66 -11.64 -1.12
CA LEU A 877 -15.81 -10.84 -1.62
C LEU A 877 -15.64 -9.31 -1.56
N GLY A 878 -14.49 -8.77 -1.13
CA GLY A 878 -14.17 -7.33 -0.99
C GLY A 878 -14.96 -6.55 0.10
N SER A 879 -16.23 -6.90 0.26
CA SER A 879 -17.23 -6.34 1.18
C SER A 879 -17.07 -6.81 2.63
N ARG A 880 -16.31 -7.90 2.84
CA ARG A 880 -16.02 -8.51 4.15
C ARG A 880 -14.68 -8.01 4.68
N ASP A 881 -13.67 -8.85 4.89
CA ASP A 881 -12.36 -8.41 5.41
C ASP A 881 -11.57 -7.65 4.34
N SER A 882 -10.68 -6.75 4.77
CA SER A 882 -9.70 -6.15 3.83
C SER A 882 -8.44 -6.99 3.71
N GLU A 883 -8.04 -7.23 2.46
CA GLU A 883 -6.91 -8.07 2.07
C GLU A 883 -6.08 -7.39 0.99
N ILE A 884 -4.82 -7.78 0.85
CA ILE A 884 -3.94 -7.36 -0.24
C ILE A 884 -3.17 -8.56 -0.80
N GLY A 885 -2.78 -8.48 -2.06
CA GLY A 885 -1.84 -9.39 -2.69
C GLY A 885 -1.23 -8.80 -3.96
N VAL A 886 -0.43 -9.63 -4.63
CA VAL A 886 0.22 -9.32 -5.90
C VAL A 886 0.14 -10.52 -6.82
N VAL A 887 -0.17 -10.27 -8.10
CA VAL A 887 0.08 -11.22 -9.20
C VAL A 887 1.47 -10.91 -9.73
N ILE A 888 2.37 -11.90 -9.69
CA ILE A 888 3.75 -11.83 -10.15
C ILE A 888 3.87 -12.79 -11.34
N GLU A 889 4.10 -12.24 -12.53
CA GLU A 889 4.32 -12.99 -13.77
C GLU A 889 5.79 -12.84 -14.18
N ASP A 890 6.45 -13.96 -14.47
CA ASP A 890 7.87 -13.98 -14.80
C ASP A 890 8.18 -13.28 -16.14
N LYS A 891 9.29 -12.52 -16.15
CA LYS A 891 9.93 -12.02 -17.38
C LYS A 891 11.04 -12.93 -17.88
N GLU A 892 11.75 -13.54 -16.94
CA GLU A 892 12.94 -14.34 -17.22
C GLU A 892 12.61 -15.81 -17.07
N PHE A 893 13.02 -16.59 -18.07
CA PHE A 893 12.67 -18.01 -18.17
C PHE A 893 13.92 -18.90 -18.18
N LEU A 894 13.75 -20.12 -17.68
CA LEU A 894 14.70 -21.22 -17.75
C LEU A 894 14.09 -22.38 -18.54
N GLU A 895 14.93 -23.12 -19.25
CA GLU A 895 14.50 -24.33 -19.96
C GLU A 895 14.27 -25.47 -18.95
N SER A 896 13.06 -26.00 -18.94
CA SER A 896 12.61 -27.12 -18.10
C SER A 896 11.77 -28.09 -18.94
N SER A 897 11.06 -29.02 -18.30
CA SER A 897 9.97 -29.76 -18.92
C SER A 897 8.68 -29.68 -18.11
N MET A 898 7.57 -29.93 -18.80
CA MET A 898 6.24 -30.06 -18.21
C MET A 898 5.57 -31.30 -18.80
N ASN A 899 5.37 -32.34 -17.97
CA ASN A 899 4.96 -33.68 -18.40
C ASN A 899 5.97 -34.33 -19.39
N GLY A 900 7.24 -33.98 -19.29
CA GLY A 900 8.32 -34.44 -20.17
C GLY A 900 8.46 -33.69 -21.50
N GLU A 901 7.51 -32.83 -21.86
CA GLU A 901 7.60 -31.94 -23.03
C GLU A 901 8.41 -30.67 -22.69
N PRO A 902 9.19 -30.08 -23.61
CA PRO A 902 9.97 -28.87 -23.34
C PRO A 902 9.12 -27.69 -22.88
N TRP A 903 9.50 -27.05 -21.76
CA TRP A 903 8.74 -25.95 -21.16
C TRP A 903 9.65 -24.83 -20.68
N LYS A 904 9.27 -23.58 -21.00
CA LYS A 904 9.87 -22.38 -20.40
C LYS A 904 9.20 -22.10 -19.07
N SER A 905 9.85 -22.50 -17.98
CA SER A 905 9.49 -22.12 -16.60
C SER A 905 10.03 -20.73 -16.29
N GLY A 906 9.29 -19.91 -15.55
CA GLY A 906 9.71 -18.61 -15.06
C GLY A 906 10.62 -18.72 -13.83
N LYS A 907 11.66 -17.88 -13.74
CA LYS A 907 12.67 -17.97 -12.67
C LYS A 907 12.08 -17.78 -11.26
N PHE A 908 11.16 -16.84 -11.06
CA PHE A 908 10.53 -16.57 -9.77
C PHE A 908 9.60 -17.72 -9.35
N ALA A 909 8.65 -18.09 -10.22
CA ALA A 909 7.66 -19.11 -9.91
C ALA A 909 8.28 -20.51 -9.75
N HIS A 910 9.23 -20.89 -10.62
CA HIS A 910 9.95 -22.17 -10.52
C HIS A 910 10.80 -22.26 -9.25
N SER A 911 11.55 -21.21 -8.90
CA SER A 911 12.43 -21.23 -7.72
C SER A 911 11.63 -21.31 -6.41
N LEU A 912 10.51 -20.59 -6.31
CA LEU A 912 9.59 -20.68 -5.16
C LEU A 912 9.01 -22.09 -5.03
N ARG A 913 8.49 -22.64 -6.13
CA ARG A 913 7.91 -23.98 -6.18
C ARG A 913 8.94 -25.08 -5.91
N CYS A 914 10.21 -24.88 -6.30
CA CYS A 914 11.31 -25.76 -5.93
C CYS A 914 11.64 -25.69 -4.44
N SER A 915 11.76 -24.50 -3.85
CA SER A 915 12.07 -24.32 -2.42
C SER A 915 11.03 -25.02 -1.52
N LEU A 916 9.74 -24.69 -1.73
CA LEU A 916 8.61 -25.31 -1.00
C LEU A 916 8.58 -26.83 -1.16
N TRP A 917 8.85 -27.35 -2.36
CA TRP A 917 8.87 -28.81 -2.58
C TRP A 917 10.10 -29.47 -1.96
N CYS A 918 11.25 -28.78 -1.85
CA CYS A 918 12.42 -29.29 -1.14
C CYS A 918 12.17 -29.40 0.37
N GLU A 919 11.54 -28.39 0.96
CA GLU A 919 11.08 -28.40 2.36
C GLU A 919 10.07 -29.55 2.60
N HIS A 920 8.96 -29.54 1.84
CA HIS A 920 7.82 -30.47 2.06
C HIS A 920 8.20 -31.93 1.86
N LEU A 921 9.13 -32.22 0.94
CA LEU A 921 9.61 -33.59 0.65
C LEU A 921 10.92 -33.97 1.37
N GLY A 922 11.58 -33.02 2.04
CA GLY A 922 12.87 -33.24 2.72
C GLY A 922 13.99 -33.61 1.74
N LEU A 923 14.11 -32.85 0.65
CA LEU A 923 15.13 -33.06 -0.39
C LEU A 923 16.38 -32.24 -0.08
N HIS A 924 17.55 -32.84 -0.27
CA HIS A 924 18.82 -32.11 -0.21
C HIS A 924 19.07 -31.31 -1.50
N PRO A 925 19.95 -30.29 -1.52
CA PRO A 925 20.16 -29.43 -2.69
C PRO A 925 20.51 -30.18 -3.99
N GLY A 926 21.36 -31.21 -3.90
CA GLY A 926 21.68 -32.10 -5.04
C GLY A 926 20.52 -32.96 -5.56
N GLU A 927 19.33 -32.89 -4.94
CA GLU A 927 18.12 -33.62 -5.34
C GLU A 927 17.05 -32.73 -6.00
N ILE A 928 17.26 -31.41 -6.08
CA ILE A 928 16.33 -30.44 -6.73
C ILE A 928 15.97 -30.87 -8.16
N SER A 929 16.94 -31.41 -8.91
CA SER A 929 16.73 -31.90 -10.28
C SER A 929 15.62 -32.97 -10.42
N LYS A 930 15.23 -33.64 -9.32
CA LYS A 930 14.13 -34.61 -9.28
C LYS A 930 12.74 -33.96 -9.32
N ILE A 931 12.64 -32.65 -9.09
CA ILE A 931 11.38 -31.89 -9.00
C ILE A 931 11.26 -30.77 -10.04
N ASN A 932 12.14 -30.72 -11.05
CA ASN A 932 12.09 -29.70 -12.11
C ASN A 932 10.79 -29.71 -12.94
N ASP A 933 10.19 -30.90 -13.12
CA ASP A 933 8.91 -31.12 -13.81
C ASP A 933 7.87 -31.56 -12.77
N PRO A 934 6.93 -30.68 -12.37
CA PRO A 934 6.02 -30.97 -11.26
C PRO A 934 4.88 -31.94 -11.60
N VAL A 935 4.65 -32.25 -12.88
CA VAL A 935 3.49 -33.07 -13.33
C VAL A 935 3.88 -34.43 -13.90
N LEU A 936 5.15 -34.62 -14.29
CA LEU A 936 5.75 -35.88 -14.71
C LEU A 936 5.48 -37.00 -13.68
N GLU A 937 5.15 -38.20 -14.17
CA GLU A 937 4.74 -39.32 -13.30
C GLU A 937 5.82 -39.73 -12.28
N GLN A 938 7.10 -39.63 -12.63
CA GLN A 938 8.20 -39.91 -11.71
C GLN A 938 8.24 -38.92 -10.54
N THR A 939 7.94 -37.64 -10.78
CA THR A 939 7.86 -36.61 -9.75
C THR A 939 6.57 -36.73 -8.96
N TYR A 940 5.41 -36.61 -9.63
CA TYR A 940 4.12 -36.50 -8.95
C TYR A 940 3.71 -37.80 -8.25
N ARG A 941 3.72 -38.94 -8.94
CA ARG A 941 3.26 -40.22 -8.33
C ARG A 941 4.33 -40.88 -7.48
N LYS A 942 5.58 -40.95 -7.96
CA LYS A 942 6.64 -41.75 -7.30
C LYS A 942 7.50 -40.98 -6.30
N LEU A 943 7.38 -39.66 -6.22
CA LEU A 943 8.00 -38.84 -5.18
C LEU A 943 6.94 -38.12 -4.34
N TRP A 944 6.17 -37.18 -4.90
CA TRP A 944 5.21 -36.36 -4.11
C TRP A 944 4.12 -37.20 -3.41
N VAL A 945 3.31 -37.95 -4.17
CA VAL A 945 2.27 -38.83 -3.60
C VAL A 945 2.88 -39.93 -2.72
N ALA A 946 3.98 -40.54 -3.15
CA ALA A 946 4.63 -41.62 -2.42
C ALA A 946 5.19 -41.19 -1.05
N THR A 947 5.83 -40.02 -0.97
CA THR A 947 6.29 -39.42 0.29
C THR A 947 5.11 -39.07 1.19
N ALA A 948 4.09 -38.38 0.66
CA ALA A 948 2.89 -38.04 1.43
C ALA A 948 2.21 -39.26 2.05
N GLU A 949 2.00 -40.32 1.25
CA GLU A 949 1.41 -41.58 1.73
C GLU A 949 2.30 -42.28 2.76
N THR A 950 3.62 -42.25 2.58
CA THR A 950 4.58 -42.94 3.46
C THR A 950 4.68 -42.22 4.80
N ASN A 951 4.83 -40.90 4.80
CA ASN A 951 4.81 -40.07 5.99
C ASN A 951 3.48 -40.24 6.76
N SER A 952 2.33 -40.21 6.08
CA SER A 952 1.03 -40.52 6.73
C SER A 952 1.04 -41.88 7.41
N LYS A 953 1.52 -42.94 6.76
CA LYS A 953 1.63 -44.29 7.36
C LYS A 953 2.60 -44.33 8.54
N ILE A 954 3.69 -43.56 8.50
CA ILE A 954 4.65 -43.49 9.61
C ILE A 954 4.03 -42.79 10.83
N PHE A 955 3.35 -41.65 10.65
CA PHE A 955 2.62 -40.95 11.72
C PHE A 955 1.38 -41.71 12.26
N GLN A 956 0.92 -42.77 11.58
CA GLN A 956 -0.26 -43.56 11.95
C GLN A 956 0.00 -44.57 13.09
N ASP A 957 0.02 -44.10 14.33
CA ASP A 957 -0.21 -44.95 15.51
C ASP A 957 -1.57 -44.62 16.16
N ARG A 958 -2.63 -45.25 15.61
CA ARG A 958 -4.04 -45.14 16.05
C ARG A 958 -4.69 -43.75 15.84
N ALA A 959 -4.23 -42.98 14.86
CA ALA A 959 -4.88 -41.74 14.40
C ALA A 959 -6.02 -41.99 13.39
N ASP A 960 -5.72 -42.51 12.20
CA ASP A 960 -6.59 -42.49 11.01
C ASP A 960 -7.73 -43.54 10.93
N LEU A 961 -8.24 -44.01 12.07
CA LEU A 961 -9.51 -44.77 12.14
C LEU A 961 -10.51 -44.11 13.09
N ARG A 962 -10.68 -42.79 12.94
CA ARG A 962 -11.68 -41.96 13.61
C ARG A 962 -12.70 -41.41 12.60
N GLN A 963 -13.51 -42.33 12.06
CA GLN A 963 -14.70 -41.99 11.28
C GLN A 963 -15.87 -41.54 12.17
N ASP A 964 -15.85 -42.00 13.43
CA ASP A 964 -16.89 -41.88 14.46
C ASP A 964 -16.22 -41.71 15.85
N MET A 965 -16.82 -40.86 16.69
CA MET A 965 -16.37 -40.46 18.03
C MET A 965 -16.63 -41.50 19.12
N ALA A 966 -17.65 -42.35 18.97
CA ALA A 966 -17.95 -43.40 19.94
C ALA A 966 -16.83 -44.44 20.00
N ASN A 967 -16.36 -44.89 18.83
CA ASN A 967 -15.21 -45.80 18.69
C ASN A 967 -13.88 -45.26 19.25
N TRP A 968 -13.78 -43.95 19.50
CA TRP A 968 -12.58 -43.30 20.00
C TRP A 968 -12.50 -43.27 21.54
N LYS A 969 -13.61 -42.95 22.22
CA LYS A 969 -13.65 -42.82 23.70
C LYS A 969 -13.26 -44.11 24.44
N ASP A 970 -13.69 -45.26 23.93
CA ASP A 970 -13.43 -46.58 24.53
C ASP A 970 -11.95 -47.05 24.42
N LYS A 971 -11.10 -46.38 23.63
CA LYS A 971 -9.77 -46.91 23.26
C LYS A 971 -8.55 -46.18 23.82
N LEU A 972 -8.70 -44.96 24.35
CA LEU A 972 -7.55 -44.11 24.68
C LEU A 972 -7.53 -43.49 26.08
N GLY A 973 -8.64 -43.48 26.83
CA GLY A 973 -8.66 -43.05 28.24
C GLY A 973 -8.35 -41.58 28.52
N HIS A 974 -7.96 -40.80 27.52
CA HIS A 974 -7.56 -39.40 27.60
C HIS A 974 -8.29 -38.55 26.55
N THR A 975 -8.86 -37.43 26.97
CA THR A 975 -9.63 -36.48 26.16
C THR A 975 -8.71 -35.46 25.47
N THR A 976 -7.69 -35.95 24.78
CA THR A 976 -6.72 -35.12 24.05
C THR A 976 -6.30 -35.82 22.77
N ILE A 977 -6.95 -35.45 21.66
CA ILE A 977 -6.55 -35.88 20.31
C ILE A 977 -5.19 -35.26 19.92
N ASP A 978 -4.82 -34.15 20.55
CA ASP A 978 -4.00 -33.11 19.94
C ASP A 978 -2.62 -32.87 20.57
N LEU A 979 -2.35 -33.40 21.78
CA LEU A 979 -1.05 -33.27 22.45
C LEU A 979 0.13 -33.72 21.57
N GLY A 980 -0.11 -34.64 20.64
CA GLY A 980 0.88 -35.13 19.68
C GLY A 980 2.03 -35.94 20.27
N VAL A 981 2.12 -36.00 21.61
CA VAL A 981 3.07 -36.79 22.39
C VAL A 981 2.89 -38.28 22.08
N ALA A 982 3.95 -38.92 21.59
CA ALA A 982 3.98 -40.35 21.38
C ALA A 982 4.06 -41.09 22.74
N PRO A 983 3.41 -42.26 22.88
CA PRO A 983 3.61 -43.11 24.06
C PRO A 983 5.07 -43.56 24.14
N GLU A 984 5.57 -43.82 25.34
CA GLU A 984 6.99 -44.16 25.60
C GLU A 984 7.49 -45.39 24.84
N ARG A 985 6.59 -46.25 24.36
CA ARG A 985 6.85 -47.50 23.63
C ARG A 985 5.77 -47.76 22.60
N LEU A 986 6.15 -48.21 21.41
CA LEU A 986 5.21 -48.74 20.42
C LEU A 986 5.17 -50.27 20.50
N GLU A 987 4.00 -50.83 20.72
CA GLU A 987 3.77 -52.27 20.68
C GLU A 987 3.12 -52.66 19.35
N THR A 988 3.89 -53.29 18.47
CA THR A 988 3.39 -53.89 17.23
C THR A 988 3.26 -55.40 17.39
N VAL A 989 2.14 -55.98 16.95
CA VAL A 989 1.92 -57.43 16.98
C VAL A 989 2.21 -57.99 15.60
N ASP A 990 3.34 -58.68 15.47
CA ASP A 990 3.79 -59.30 14.23
C ASP A 990 3.90 -60.82 14.43
N ASN A 991 3.18 -61.59 13.62
CA ASN A 991 3.06 -63.06 13.72
C ASN A 991 2.69 -63.61 15.11
N GLY A 992 2.16 -62.78 16.01
CA GLY A 992 1.78 -63.14 17.38
C GLY A 992 2.82 -62.80 18.46
N GLU A 993 3.99 -62.29 18.08
CA GLU A 993 4.96 -61.71 19.01
C GLU A 993 4.73 -60.20 19.16
N ILE A 994 4.90 -59.69 20.38
CA ILE A 994 4.86 -58.24 20.66
C ILE A 994 6.27 -57.69 20.43
N LYS A 995 6.45 -56.92 19.36
CA LYS A 995 7.66 -56.15 19.09
C LYS A 995 7.51 -54.76 19.69
N THR A 996 8.44 -54.43 20.59
CA THR A 996 8.56 -53.10 21.18
C THR A 996 9.53 -52.26 20.36
N GLU A 997 9.04 -51.18 19.76
CA GLU A 997 9.84 -50.25 18.95
C GLU A 997 9.94 -48.86 19.63
N ASP A 998 11.06 -48.17 19.43
CA ASP A 998 11.24 -46.77 19.85
C ASP A 998 10.51 -45.86 18.84
N PRO A 999 9.54 -45.02 19.27
CA PRO A 999 8.87 -44.08 18.39
C PRO A 999 9.83 -43.20 17.56
N MET A 1000 11.02 -42.90 18.07
CA MET A 1000 12.02 -42.08 17.37
C MET A 1000 12.62 -42.79 16.15
N GLU A 1001 12.89 -44.10 16.22
CA GLU A 1001 13.44 -44.83 15.06
C GLU A 1001 12.42 -44.96 13.93
N ARG A 1002 11.14 -45.16 14.28
CA ARG A 1002 10.04 -45.09 13.31
C ARG A 1002 9.89 -43.69 12.72
N LEU A 1003 9.91 -42.63 13.54
CA LEU A 1003 9.75 -41.25 13.06
C LEU A 1003 10.93 -40.76 12.21
N LYS A 1004 12.16 -41.24 12.45
CA LYS A 1004 13.32 -41.00 11.57
C LYS A 1004 13.15 -41.49 10.12
N MET A 1005 12.12 -42.30 9.82
CA MET A 1005 11.78 -42.71 8.46
C MET A 1005 10.98 -41.64 7.68
N VAL A 1006 10.45 -40.62 8.35
CA VAL A 1006 9.71 -39.50 7.72
C VAL A 1006 10.67 -38.67 6.85
N LYS A 1007 10.19 -38.21 5.69
CA LYS A 1007 10.94 -37.31 4.79
C LYS A 1007 10.17 -36.01 4.54
N GLY A 1008 10.77 -34.89 4.97
CA GLY A 1008 10.10 -33.59 4.96
C GLY A 1008 8.87 -33.60 5.87
N HIS A 1009 7.89 -32.75 5.55
CA HIS A 1009 6.70 -32.54 6.37
C HIS A 1009 5.40 -33.01 5.70
N LEU A 1010 5.42 -33.32 4.39
CA LEU A 1010 4.22 -33.58 3.59
C LEU A 1010 3.46 -34.84 4.04
N VAL A 1011 2.14 -34.72 4.23
CA VAL A 1011 1.22 -35.83 4.52
C VAL A 1011 -0.08 -35.70 3.71
N VAL A 1012 -0.76 -36.82 3.47
CA VAL A 1012 -2.08 -36.82 2.79
C VAL A 1012 -3.14 -36.17 3.69
N PHE A 1013 -3.97 -35.28 3.14
CA PHE A 1013 -5.07 -34.66 3.90
C PHE A 1013 -6.18 -35.71 4.16
N PRO A 1014 -6.67 -35.87 5.41
CA PRO A 1014 -7.47 -37.04 5.80
C PRO A 1014 -8.96 -36.89 5.40
N LEU A 1015 -9.27 -37.00 4.11
CA LEU A 1015 -10.60 -36.81 3.48
C LEU A 1015 -11.80 -37.61 4.04
N LYS A 1016 -11.59 -38.49 5.03
CA LYS A 1016 -12.62 -39.29 5.75
C LYS A 1016 -12.69 -38.99 7.25
N PHE A 1017 -11.93 -38.02 7.75
CA PHE A 1017 -11.89 -37.66 9.16
C PHE A 1017 -13.26 -37.18 9.66
N MET A 1018 -13.72 -37.77 10.78
CA MET A 1018 -15.03 -37.50 11.39
C MET A 1018 -16.21 -37.54 10.39
N SER A 1019 -16.15 -38.38 9.35
CA SER A 1019 -17.12 -38.36 8.25
C SER A 1019 -18.48 -39.00 8.57
N GLN A 1020 -18.69 -39.50 9.79
CA GLN A 1020 -20.01 -39.89 10.32
C GLN A 1020 -20.58 -38.87 11.33
N GLU A 1021 -19.81 -37.82 11.66
CA GLU A 1021 -20.17 -36.81 12.66
C GLU A 1021 -20.85 -35.59 12.03
N ASP A 1022 -21.84 -35.03 12.73
CA ASP A 1022 -22.33 -33.67 12.46
C ASP A 1022 -21.41 -32.67 13.17
N LEU A 1023 -20.65 -31.89 12.41
CA LEU A 1023 -19.67 -30.94 12.94
C LEU A 1023 -20.22 -29.50 13.06
N ARG A 1024 -21.49 -29.29 12.75
CA ARG A 1024 -22.12 -27.97 12.91
C ARG A 1024 -22.28 -27.65 14.40
N PRO A 1025 -22.17 -26.36 14.81
CA PRO A 1025 -22.44 -25.96 16.19
C PRO A 1025 -23.82 -26.44 16.67
N VAL A 1026 -23.95 -26.74 17.97
CA VAL A 1026 -25.22 -27.18 18.57
C VAL A 1026 -25.86 -26.09 19.44
N PHE A 1027 -27.18 -26.18 19.68
CA PHE A 1027 -28.01 -25.12 20.29
C PHE A 1027 -27.52 -24.54 21.64
N ASN A 1028 -26.70 -25.27 22.39
CA ASN A 1028 -26.10 -24.83 23.66
C ASN A 1028 -24.73 -24.13 23.51
N GLU A 1029 -24.20 -24.01 22.29
CA GLU A 1029 -22.92 -23.36 21.96
C GLU A 1029 -23.15 -21.94 21.43
N ARG A 1030 -22.18 -21.03 21.60
CA ARG A 1030 -22.37 -19.61 21.21
C ARG A 1030 -22.37 -19.46 19.70
N GLU A 1031 -21.55 -20.25 19.03
CA GLU A 1031 -21.37 -20.33 17.59
C GLU A 1031 -22.66 -20.72 16.84
N PHE A 1032 -23.60 -21.42 17.48
CA PHE A 1032 -24.91 -21.70 16.91
C PHE A 1032 -25.75 -20.43 16.65
N TYR A 1033 -25.50 -19.37 17.42
CA TYR A 1033 -26.15 -18.07 17.29
C TYR A 1033 -25.32 -17.06 16.49
N ALA A 1034 -24.15 -17.45 15.98
CA ALA A 1034 -23.35 -16.62 15.08
C ALA A 1034 -23.91 -16.69 13.65
N SER A 1035 -23.66 -15.64 12.85
CA SER A 1035 -23.95 -15.71 11.41
C SER A 1035 -23.05 -16.77 10.75
N PRO A 1036 -23.58 -17.68 9.90
CA PRO A 1036 -22.76 -18.64 9.17
C PRO A 1036 -21.59 -17.99 8.39
N GLN A 1037 -21.79 -16.77 7.91
CA GLN A 1037 -20.82 -15.93 7.19
C GLN A 1037 -19.57 -15.53 8.01
N VAL A 1038 -19.52 -15.87 9.30
CA VAL A 1038 -18.31 -15.77 10.13
C VAL A 1038 -17.30 -16.88 9.78
N PHE A 1039 -17.78 -18.02 9.30
CA PHE A 1039 -17.00 -19.25 9.11
C PHE A 1039 -16.75 -19.65 7.64
N HIS A 1040 -17.38 -18.97 6.66
CA HIS A 1040 -17.23 -19.26 5.23
C HIS A 1040 -17.01 -18.00 4.38
#